data_AF-A0A151CG12-F1
#
_entry.id   AF-A0A151CG12-F1
#
_cell.length_a   1.000
_cell.length_b   1.000
_cell.length_c   1.000
_cell.angle_alpha   90.00
_cell.angle_beta   90.00
_cell.angle_gamma   90.00
#
_symmetry.space_group_name_H-M   'P 1'
#
loop_
_entity.id
_entity.type
_entity.pdbx_description
1 polymer ?
#
loop_
_entity_poly.entity_id
_entity_poly.type
_entity_poly.pdbx_seq_one_letter_code
_entity_poly.pdbx_strand_id
1 'polypeptide(L)'
;MPVFKKILLFSLLLFFPHFLFSADTKSDDSLAVIYTIKGDVEEKYNAMMEEKLKTIGFNLTDPHKRVNDQYKKKYGSTVLDVLSFMPVVNDKMMLPLLNIDPRISGFGPFNMLIAKKLNEDYTQVGHLSPKAMLDILGIENKEVREKFTASFKSLDEMIEKELGGEKSHLTLKKLPKQTMINFEYEFEPVDDIEDFMDEIQNKFEEAFIGKEYLIAGYHNFMEGTENATEILKDYDAFWTYSLCHLEFSYNMFDTEGAQPLAGLFAPCTMYMFIPKGSNKLIVGMYRLHNWTDTLGITDEKRVALVEKLDREIPELLKQIGMKATPNTNPLLTRRSVPAAKPAAAKTETAPAAAITSGTPKGTLAVMYALEGKDAGEQYTKIVEEDLKSIDFRVTDPHHRVNDNYKEKYGSTVLDMVSFLSIANDKVILPLLNIDPRIAITAPFNMLVQKKLDEKVTHAGHIVPEAFLEMGDITDPEVRNKFIASFGPLDKKVEAAFKAKGIKYTKSYLPYKKLPEVRMMNFEYTFKERPDDLEDFMDEFQNKFEEAFTAKEYLIAGYHNFMDATDDAAKILEKFDAFWTYSLCHLEFSYNMFDTEGAQPNTGLFAPCTMYMYIPKGENRVVIGMLRLHNWTDSLGITDQKRVDLVNGLDEEIPQIMLSLGMKKTPNVNPLTRKAIPAEKKNTEKSSIKKVAKTPAAAKDSKSEAKNKTPKQIKIETGGETIEITIPEPPKPIQPIKVKTYQEHHNIADRSIKFSKRMPPNYISPEDRVKKEKAKNTATNIGEVTHSRVSAYIRGKYIDVNEAKDRLKKAGFDILGVIKLDKKGELVSIVFTDKKLTKMASKKGHGFAASLRLLVNKKDNHISITNPIYIAKAFMQDAYDEEVAKATLKQITSNFENLLNSKDQLKFQLLPKYQFMHGMPQYQDMVVVARGNDLLKKIKNNKKVVFEQKLDNGATLIGVVLSRRTNKFTGRIGTNNAALLPYPVLIENGEAKILDPKYYISVMYPLLQMSEFMTIATVPGAITKDCEKVFK
;
A
#
# COMPACT_ATOMS: atom_id res chain seq x y z
N MET A 1 62.77 -49.49 -31.24
CA MET A 1 62.55 -48.60 -30.07
C MET A 1 62.35 -47.18 -30.59
N PRO A 2 61.16 -46.57 -30.43
CA PRO A 2 60.64 -45.66 -31.45
C PRO A 2 60.40 -44.22 -30.98
N VAL A 3 60.74 -43.31 -31.89
CA VAL A 3 60.09 -42.02 -32.10
C VAL A 3 58.75 -42.30 -32.81
N PHE A 4 57.72 -42.67 -32.06
CA PHE A 4 56.33 -42.82 -32.53
C PHE A 4 55.43 -43.01 -31.30
N LYS A 5 54.79 -41.93 -30.83
CA LYS A 5 53.57 -41.89 -29.98
C LYS A 5 53.52 -40.55 -29.25
N LYS A 6 52.87 -39.55 -29.86
CA LYS A 6 52.07 -38.48 -29.19
C LYS A 6 51.51 -37.43 -30.16
N ILE A 7 51.20 -37.83 -31.40
CA ILE A 7 50.40 -37.02 -32.33
C ILE A 7 49.38 -37.97 -32.98
N LEU A 8 48.44 -38.47 -32.18
CA LEU A 8 47.25 -39.17 -32.66
C LEU A 8 46.20 -39.27 -31.54
N LEU A 9 45.82 -38.14 -30.94
CA LEU A 9 44.70 -38.09 -29.98
C LEU A 9 44.06 -36.70 -29.87
N PHE A 10 44.10 -35.91 -30.96
CA PHE A 10 43.50 -34.58 -31.01
C PHE A 10 42.73 -34.29 -32.32
N SER A 11 42.36 -35.32 -33.09
CA SER A 11 41.60 -35.16 -34.35
C SER A 11 40.38 -36.06 -34.49
N LEU A 12 39.84 -36.60 -33.39
CA LEU A 12 38.66 -37.48 -33.41
C LEU A 12 37.61 -37.08 -32.35
N LEU A 13 37.37 -35.77 -32.20
CA LEU A 13 36.33 -35.20 -31.34
C LEU A 13 35.64 -33.97 -31.98
N LEU A 14 35.65 -33.89 -33.32
CA LEU A 14 35.04 -32.81 -34.11
C LEU A 14 34.00 -33.32 -35.14
N PHE A 15 33.31 -34.41 -34.82
CA PHE A 15 32.08 -34.80 -35.50
C PHE A 15 31.15 -35.47 -34.48
N PHE A 16 30.57 -34.68 -33.58
CA PHE A 16 29.32 -35.08 -32.94
C PHE A 16 28.20 -34.83 -33.95
N PRO A 17 27.45 -35.85 -34.36
CA PRO A 17 26.32 -35.66 -35.25
C PRO A 17 25.22 -34.89 -34.52
N HIS A 18 24.58 -33.96 -35.25
CA HIS A 18 23.31 -33.29 -34.95
C HIS A 18 22.17 -34.32 -34.77
N PHE A 19 22.21 -35.13 -33.72
CA PHE A 19 21.16 -36.09 -33.41
C PHE A 19 20.87 -36.10 -31.90
N LEU A 20 20.13 -35.09 -31.45
CA LEU A 20 19.28 -35.16 -30.26
C LEU A 20 18.02 -34.28 -30.46
N PHE A 21 17.34 -34.44 -31.59
CA PHE A 21 15.90 -34.16 -31.71
C PHE A 21 15.33 -35.23 -32.64
N SER A 22 15.23 -36.46 -32.14
CA SER A 22 14.35 -37.45 -32.80
C SER A 22 12.93 -37.01 -32.48
N ALA A 23 12.29 -36.34 -33.43
CA ALA A 23 10.85 -36.10 -33.41
C ALA A 23 10.14 -37.46 -33.46
N ASP A 24 9.71 -37.93 -32.29
CA ASP A 24 8.84 -39.09 -32.22
C ASP A 24 7.45 -38.66 -32.70
N THR A 25 6.98 -39.28 -33.78
CA THR A 25 5.73 -38.93 -34.49
C THR A 25 4.51 -39.65 -33.93
N LYS A 26 4.59 -40.17 -32.70
CA LYS A 26 3.45 -40.77 -31.97
C LYS A 26 3.06 -39.90 -30.78
N SER A 27 1.89 -39.29 -30.91
CA SER A 27 1.45 -38.05 -30.24
C SER A 27 0.84 -38.21 -28.83
N ASP A 28 1.12 -39.26 -28.08
CA ASP A 28 0.40 -39.48 -26.81
C ASP A 28 1.07 -38.81 -25.59
N ASP A 29 2.37 -38.50 -25.62
CA ASP A 29 3.13 -37.96 -24.46
C ASP A 29 3.73 -36.56 -24.69
N SER A 30 3.15 -35.75 -25.60
CA SER A 30 3.66 -34.39 -25.88
C SER A 30 3.21 -33.37 -24.84
N LEU A 31 4.15 -32.59 -24.30
CA LEU A 31 3.90 -31.43 -23.44
C LEU A 31 3.37 -30.21 -24.22
N ALA A 32 3.91 -29.96 -25.41
CA ALA A 32 3.58 -28.78 -26.20
C ALA A 32 3.74 -29.03 -27.70
N VAL A 33 3.06 -28.21 -28.50
CA VAL A 33 3.22 -28.12 -29.97
C VAL A 33 4.00 -26.85 -30.26
N ILE A 34 5.13 -26.99 -30.98
CA ILE A 34 6.06 -25.90 -31.30
C ILE A 34 6.25 -25.81 -32.81
N TYR A 35 6.11 -24.62 -33.35
CA TYR A 35 6.41 -24.29 -34.73
C TYR A 35 7.69 -23.45 -34.77
N THR A 36 8.71 -23.97 -35.44
CA THR A 36 9.99 -23.29 -35.64
C THR A 36 10.00 -22.67 -37.03
N ILE A 37 10.02 -21.32 -37.09
CA ILE A 37 9.95 -20.56 -38.34
C ILE A 37 11.25 -19.80 -38.55
N LYS A 38 11.83 -19.88 -39.75
CA LYS A 38 13.06 -19.17 -40.10
C LYS A 38 12.83 -17.66 -40.11
N GLY A 39 13.75 -16.91 -39.50
CA GLY A 39 13.74 -15.45 -39.42
C GLY A 39 12.89 -14.91 -38.28
N ASP A 40 12.73 -13.59 -38.28
CA ASP A 40 11.80 -12.87 -37.39
C ASP A 40 10.40 -12.88 -38.01
N VAL A 41 9.41 -13.32 -37.23
CA VAL A 41 8.00 -13.37 -37.62
C VAL A 41 7.09 -12.60 -36.66
N GLU A 42 7.65 -11.74 -35.80
CA GLU A 42 6.92 -11.02 -34.75
C GLU A 42 5.70 -10.28 -35.30
N GLU A 43 5.86 -9.46 -36.34
CA GLU A 43 4.76 -8.69 -36.93
C GLU A 43 3.64 -9.59 -37.48
N LYS A 44 4.03 -10.66 -38.17
CA LYS A 44 3.09 -11.62 -38.78
C LYS A 44 2.33 -12.41 -37.72
N TYR A 45 3.02 -12.82 -36.67
CA TYR A 45 2.43 -13.48 -35.50
C TYR A 45 1.44 -12.55 -34.80
N ASN A 46 1.84 -11.31 -34.52
CA ASN A 46 0.98 -10.31 -33.89
C ASN A 46 -0.31 -10.07 -34.70
N ALA A 47 -0.20 -9.90 -36.02
CA ALA A 47 -1.36 -9.74 -36.89
C ALA A 47 -2.29 -10.96 -36.88
N MET A 48 -1.74 -12.18 -36.93
CA MET A 48 -2.54 -13.41 -36.81
C MET A 48 -3.32 -13.45 -35.48
N MET A 49 -2.64 -13.16 -34.38
CA MET A 49 -3.23 -13.19 -33.04
C MET A 49 -4.33 -12.14 -32.87
N GLU A 50 -4.12 -10.91 -33.36
CA GLU A 50 -5.04 -9.78 -33.15
C GLU A 50 -6.22 -9.76 -34.11
N GLU A 51 -6.02 -10.19 -35.36
CA GLU A 51 -7.01 -10.03 -36.42
C GLU A 51 -7.76 -11.33 -36.74
N LYS A 52 -7.06 -12.47 -36.70
CA LYS A 52 -7.59 -13.73 -37.25
C LYS A 52 -8.08 -14.71 -36.20
N LEU A 53 -7.50 -14.70 -35.01
CA LEU A 53 -7.80 -15.67 -33.94
C LEU A 53 -9.30 -15.77 -33.59
N LYS A 54 -10.01 -14.63 -33.60
CA LYS A 54 -11.47 -14.58 -33.31
C LYS A 54 -12.32 -15.35 -34.32
N THR A 55 -11.84 -15.50 -35.56
CA THR A 55 -12.58 -16.22 -36.62
C THR A 55 -12.74 -17.71 -36.33
N ILE A 56 -11.86 -18.27 -35.50
CA ILE A 56 -11.93 -19.67 -35.04
C ILE A 56 -12.42 -19.80 -33.59
N GLY A 57 -12.98 -18.71 -33.04
CA GLY A 57 -13.63 -18.69 -31.72
C GLY A 57 -12.71 -18.46 -30.52
N PHE A 58 -11.41 -18.23 -30.74
CA PHE A 58 -10.47 -17.87 -29.68
C PHE A 58 -10.35 -16.34 -29.54
N ASN A 59 -10.30 -15.85 -28.30
CA ASN A 59 -10.15 -14.45 -27.95
C ASN A 59 -8.81 -14.23 -27.25
N LEU A 60 -8.12 -13.15 -27.59
CA LEU A 60 -7.02 -12.61 -26.78
C LEU A 60 -7.60 -11.89 -25.55
N THR A 61 -7.12 -12.20 -24.35
CA THR A 61 -7.59 -11.56 -23.12
C THR A 61 -6.69 -10.38 -22.71
N ASP A 62 -5.40 -10.63 -22.51
CA ASP A 62 -4.43 -9.65 -21.99
C ASP A 62 -3.04 -9.86 -22.60
N PRO A 63 -2.81 -9.48 -23.87
CA PRO A 63 -1.53 -9.70 -24.55
C PRO A 63 -0.40 -8.80 -23.99
N HIS A 64 0.75 -9.41 -23.72
CA HIS A 64 1.98 -8.72 -23.28
C HIS A 64 3.08 -8.94 -24.32
N LYS A 65 3.27 -7.93 -25.18
CA LYS A 65 4.29 -7.94 -26.23
C LYS A 65 5.66 -7.49 -25.71
N ARG A 66 6.72 -8.09 -26.25
CA ARG A 66 8.13 -7.71 -26.00
C ARG A 66 8.49 -7.58 -24.52
N VAL A 67 8.12 -8.59 -23.74
CA VAL A 67 8.37 -8.66 -22.29
C VAL A 67 9.87 -8.62 -21.98
N ASN A 68 10.70 -9.17 -22.86
CA ASN A 68 12.16 -9.09 -22.78
C ASN A 68 12.71 -7.66 -22.75
N ASP A 69 12.04 -6.70 -23.41
CA ASP A 69 12.46 -5.29 -23.35
C ASP A 69 12.27 -4.70 -21.94
N GLN A 70 11.20 -5.11 -21.25
CA GLN A 70 10.96 -4.72 -19.86
C GLN A 70 12.00 -5.34 -18.91
N TYR A 71 12.39 -6.59 -19.17
CA TYR A 71 13.48 -7.23 -18.44
C TYR A 71 14.80 -6.51 -18.65
N LYS A 72 15.17 -6.20 -19.90
CA LYS A 72 16.37 -5.42 -20.21
C LYS A 72 16.36 -4.07 -19.50
N LYS A 73 15.23 -3.37 -19.50
CA LYS A 73 15.09 -2.07 -18.83
C LYS A 73 15.24 -2.17 -17.31
N LYS A 74 14.70 -3.22 -16.69
CA LYS A 74 14.70 -3.38 -15.22
C LYS A 74 16.00 -4.01 -14.70
N TYR A 75 16.52 -5.02 -15.38
CA TYR A 75 17.64 -5.87 -14.94
C TYR A 75 18.94 -5.64 -15.71
N GLY A 76 18.92 -4.83 -16.78
CA GLY A 76 20.10 -4.36 -17.50
C GLY A 76 20.55 -5.23 -18.68
N SER A 77 19.98 -6.42 -18.86
CA SER A 77 20.35 -7.36 -19.93
C SER A 77 19.15 -8.18 -20.41
N THR A 78 19.29 -8.72 -21.62
CA THR A 78 18.38 -9.70 -22.23
C THR A 78 19.20 -10.60 -23.16
N VAL A 79 18.87 -11.89 -23.19
CA VAL A 79 19.38 -12.88 -24.15
C VAL A 79 18.39 -13.12 -25.30
N LEU A 80 17.23 -12.46 -25.25
CA LEU A 80 16.13 -12.62 -26.19
C LEU A 80 15.99 -11.41 -27.12
N ASP A 81 15.72 -11.72 -28.37
CA ASP A 81 15.30 -10.74 -29.37
C ASP A 81 13.81 -10.46 -29.24
N VAL A 82 13.00 -11.52 -29.11
CA VAL A 82 11.55 -11.46 -28.96
C VAL A 82 11.11 -12.39 -27.83
N LEU A 83 10.27 -11.89 -26.93
CA LEU A 83 9.48 -12.69 -25.99
C LEU A 83 8.12 -12.02 -25.81
N SER A 84 7.04 -12.68 -26.19
CA SER A 84 5.68 -12.18 -25.92
C SER A 84 4.78 -13.28 -25.39
N PHE A 85 3.88 -12.90 -24.48
CA PHE A 85 2.83 -13.76 -23.96
C PHE A 85 1.50 -13.29 -24.53
N MET A 86 0.78 -14.19 -25.19
CA MET A 86 -0.53 -13.92 -25.79
C MET A 86 -1.55 -14.87 -25.18
N PRO A 87 -2.10 -14.56 -23.99
CA PRO A 87 -3.13 -15.39 -23.37
C PRO A 87 -4.39 -15.43 -24.23
N VAL A 88 -4.91 -16.64 -24.47
CA VAL A 88 -6.09 -16.89 -25.29
C VAL A 88 -7.09 -17.81 -24.61
N VAL A 89 -8.38 -17.63 -24.93
CA VAL A 89 -9.48 -18.46 -24.44
C VAL A 89 -10.56 -18.61 -25.51
N ASN A 90 -11.21 -19.77 -25.58
CA ASN A 90 -12.39 -19.99 -26.43
C ASN A 90 -13.64 -20.11 -25.53
N ASP A 91 -14.30 -18.99 -25.26
CA ASP A 91 -15.42 -18.94 -24.32
C ASP A 91 -16.59 -19.83 -24.74
N LYS A 92 -16.92 -19.85 -26.03
CA LYS A 92 -18.03 -20.69 -26.56
C LYS A 92 -17.81 -22.17 -26.25
N MET A 93 -16.57 -22.64 -26.31
CA MET A 93 -16.22 -24.02 -25.96
C MET A 93 -16.11 -24.20 -24.44
N MET A 94 -15.49 -23.27 -23.73
CA MET A 94 -15.21 -23.40 -22.30
C MET A 94 -16.49 -23.41 -21.45
N LEU A 95 -17.42 -22.47 -21.68
CA LEU A 95 -18.60 -22.27 -20.84
C LEU A 95 -19.41 -23.55 -20.55
N PRO A 96 -19.82 -24.37 -21.55
CA PRO A 96 -20.53 -25.61 -21.25
C PRO A 96 -19.67 -26.65 -20.52
N LEU A 97 -18.34 -26.65 -20.68
CA LEU A 97 -17.45 -27.59 -19.99
C LEU A 97 -17.24 -27.22 -18.52
N LEU A 98 -17.35 -25.93 -18.16
CA LEU A 98 -17.27 -25.48 -16.76
C LEU A 98 -18.34 -26.14 -15.89
N ASN A 99 -19.54 -26.38 -16.44
CA ASN A 99 -20.63 -27.11 -15.77
C ASN A 99 -20.35 -28.61 -15.56
N ILE A 100 -19.32 -29.16 -16.20
CA ILE A 100 -18.92 -30.57 -16.05
C ILE A 100 -17.72 -30.67 -15.11
N ASP A 101 -16.66 -29.91 -15.38
CA ASP A 101 -15.48 -29.82 -14.52
C ASP A 101 -14.88 -28.40 -14.56
N PRO A 102 -15.15 -27.55 -13.55
CA PRO A 102 -14.74 -26.16 -13.58
C PRO A 102 -13.22 -25.98 -13.51
N ARG A 103 -12.47 -27.03 -13.12
CA ARG A 103 -11.00 -26.99 -13.03
C ARG A 103 -10.32 -26.72 -14.37
N ILE A 104 -11.02 -26.97 -15.49
CA ILE A 104 -10.53 -26.69 -16.85
C ILE A 104 -10.17 -25.20 -17.05
N SER A 105 -10.78 -24.30 -16.29
CA SER A 105 -10.46 -22.87 -16.27
C SER A 105 -9.04 -22.55 -15.75
N GLY A 106 -8.34 -23.52 -15.13
CA GLY A 106 -6.92 -23.37 -14.77
C GLY A 106 -5.98 -23.18 -15.98
N PHE A 107 -6.46 -23.40 -17.20
CA PHE A 107 -5.79 -23.03 -18.47
C PHE A 107 -6.69 -22.19 -19.39
N GLY A 108 -7.69 -21.50 -18.83
CA GLY A 108 -8.56 -20.59 -19.56
C GLY A 108 -8.48 -19.19 -18.95
N PRO A 109 -7.57 -18.31 -19.41
CA PRO A 109 -6.77 -18.41 -20.64
C PRO A 109 -5.49 -19.25 -20.53
N PHE A 110 -4.99 -19.75 -21.66
CA PHE A 110 -3.65 -20.36 -21.81
C PHE A 110 -2.78 -19.53 -22.76
N ASN A 111 -1.47 -19.75 -22.77
CA ASN A 111 -0.58 -18.95 -23.59
C ASN A 111 -0.44 -19.43 -25.04
N MET A 112 -0.43 -18.46 -25.94
CA MET A 112 0.25 -18.56 -27.22
C MET A 112 1.59 -17.81 -27.10
N LEU A 113 2.69 -18.58 -27.05
CA LEU A 113 4.04 -18.05 -26.87
C LEU A 113 4.66 -17.69 -28.22
N ILE A 114 5.41 -16.58 -28.26
CA ILE A 114 6.44 -16.31 -29.27
C ILE A 114 7.77 -16.01 -28.57
N ALA A 115 8.84 -16.68 -29.01
CA ALA A 115 10.18 -16.48 -28.49
C ALA A 115 11.24 -16.58 -29.60
N LYS A 116 12.24 -15.70 -29.55
CA LYS A 116 13.43 -15.73 -30.39
C LYS A 116 14.65 -15.31 -29.58
N LYS A 117 15.72 -16.10 -29.57
CA LYS A 117 16.98 -15.70 -28.94
C LYS A 117 17.80 -14.79 -29.85
N LEU A 118 18.68 -13.99 -29.26
CA LEU A 118 19.56 -13.08 -30.00
C LEU A 118 20.52 -13.80 -30.96
N ASN A 119 20.94 -15.03 -30.62
CA ASN A 119 21.90 -15.83 -31.37
C ASN A 119 21.26 -16.88 -32.29
N GLU A 120 19.93 -16.91 -32.40
CA GLU A 120 19.18 -17.84 -33.23
C GLU A 120 18.58 -17.10 -34.45
N ASP A 121 18.64 -17.75 -35.62
CA ASP A 121 18.09 -17.22 -36.88
C ASP A 121 16.64 -17.68 -37.14
N TYR A 122 15.98 -18.25 -36.13
CA TYR A 122 14.62 -18.73 -36.18
C TYR A 122 13.80 -18.20 -34.99
N THR A 123 12.49 -18.13 -35.17
CA THR A 123 11.50 -17.82 -34.14
C THR A 123 10.72 -19.08 -33.79
N GLN A 124 10.45 -19.29 -32.51
CA GLN A 124 9.59 -20.37 -32.04
C GLN A 124 8.25 -19.80 -31.58
N VAL A 125 7.16 -20.41 -32.03
CA VAL A 125 5.80 -20.12 -31.55
C VAL A 125 5.11 -21.41 -31.13
N GLY A 126 4.21 -21.36 -30.15
CA GLY A 126 3.50 -22.57 -29.74
C GLY A 126 2.61 -22.43 -28.52
N HIS A 127 2.00 -23.55 -28.15
CA HIS A 127 1.15 -23.69 -26.97
C HIS A 127 1.34 -25.06 -26.30
N LEU A 128 0.96 -25.17 -25.03
CA LEU A 128 0.88 -26.46 -24.34
C LEU A 128 -0.13 -27.38 -25.04
N SER A 129 0.10 -28.69 -24.99
CA SER A 129 -0.85 -29.65 -25.53
C SER A 129 -2.10 -29.69 -24.64
N PRO A 130 -3.32 -29.77 -25.22
CA PRO A 130 -4.54 -29.85 -24.42
C PRO A 130 -4.55 -31.08 -23.51
N LYS A 131 -3.96 -32.19 -23.96
CA LYS A 131 -3.80 -33.41 -23.15
C LYS A 131 -2.96 -33.14 -21.89
N ALA A 132 -1.78 -32.52 -22.05
CA ALA A 132 -0.92 -32.19 -20.91
C ALA A 132 -1.59 -31.20 -19.94
N MET A 133 -2.32 -30.20 -20.45
CA MET A 133 -3.13 -29.30 -19.62
C MET A 133 -4.13 -30.08 -18.76
N LEU A 134 -4.90 -30.99 -19.37
CA LEU A 134 -5.89 -31.81 -18.68
C LEU A 134 -5.27 -32.77 -17.66
N ASP A 135 -4.09 -33.32 -17.96
CA ASP A 135 -3.35 -34.20 -17.07
C ASP A 135 -2.79 -33.45 -15.85
N ILE A 136 -2.28 -32.22 -16.05
CA ILE A 136 -1.87 -31.33 -14.95
C ILE A 136 -3.06 -31.01 -14.05
N LEU A 137 -4.23 -30.70 -14.62
CA LEU A 137 -5.44 -30.41 -13.85
C LEU A 137 -6.02 -31.64 -13.14
N GLY A 138 -5.67 -32.86 -13.58
CA GLY A 138 -6.23 -34.11 -13.08
C GLY A 138 -7.69 -34.30 -13.50
N ILE A 139 -8.01 -33.96 -14.76
CA ILE A 139 -9.36 -34.12 -15.33
C ILE A 139 -9.42 -35.39 -16.17
N GLU A 140 -10.21 -36.36 -15.70
CA GLU A 140 -10.42 -37.66 -16.36
C GLU A 140 -11.74 -37.76 -17.12
N ASN A 141 -12.63 -36.77 -16.97
CA ASN A 141 -13.95 -36.79 -17.62
C ASN A 141 -13.81 -36.82 -19.15
N LYS A 142 -14.31 -37.91 -19.78
CA LYS A 142 -14.14 -38.16 -21.22
C LYS A 142 -14.68 -37.03 -22.10
N GLU A 143 -15.88 -36.53 -21.79
CA GLU A 143 -16.51 -35.47 -22.59
C GLU A 143 -15.70 -34.16 -22.53
N VAL A 144 -15.21 -33.79 -21.34
CA VAL A 144 -14.34 -32.62 -21.17
C VAL A 144 -13.05 -32.81 -21.98
N ARG A 145 -12.40 -33.96 -21.85
CA ARG A 145 -11.14 -34.24 -22.55
C ARG A 145 -11.29 -34.23 -24.07
N GLU A 146 -12.35 -34.83 -24.60
CA GLU A 146 -12.62 -34.88 -26.03
C GLU A 146 -12.90 -33.47 -26.60
N LYS A 147 -13.83 -32.73 -25.99
CA LYS A 147 -14.25 -31.41 -26.49
C LYS A 147 -13.16 -30.36 -26.37
N PHE A 148 -12.44 -30.33 -25.24
CA PHE A 148 -11.32 -29.41 -25.04
C PHE A 148 -10.17 -29.71 -26.00
N THR A 149 -9.82 -30.98 -26.20
CA THR A 149 -8.75 -31.35 -27.15
C THR A 149 -9.13 -30.98 -28.59
N ALA A 150 -10.38 -31.21 -29.00
CA ALA A 150 -10.85 -30.93 -30.34
C ALA A 150 -10.76 -29.44 -30.74
N SER A 151 -10.88 -28.51 -29.78
CA SER A 151 -10.83 -27.07 -30.09
C SER A 151 -9.46 -26.58 -30.55
N PHE A 152 -8.39 -27.31 -30.27
CA PHE A 152 -7.03 -26.92 -30.67
C PHE A 152 -6.73 -27.24 -32.14
N LYS A 153 -7.53 -28.10 -32.79
CA LYS A 153 -7.32 -28.47 -34.19
C LYS A 153 -7.37 -27.24 -35.12
N SER A 154 -8.39 -26.39 -34.97
CA SER A 154 -8.52 -25.18 -35.79
C SER A 154 -7.43 -24.14 -35.48
N LEU A 155 -6.90 -24.16 -34.26
CA LEU A 155 -5.79 -23.29 -33.85
C LEU A 155 -4.49 -23.73 -34.52
N ASP A 156 -4.17 -25.03 -34.48
CA ASP A 156 -3.03 -25.63 -35.17
C ASP A 156 -3.10 -25.37 -36.69
N GLU A 157 -4.24 -25.65 -37.32
CA GLU A 157 -4.44 -25.40 -38.76
C GLU A 157 -4.24 -23.92 -39.13
N MET A 158 -4.65 -22.99 -38.26
CA MET A 158 -4.43 -21.56 -38.45
C MET A 158 -2.94 -21.21 -38.37
N ILE A 159 -2.20 -21.72 -37.38
CA ILE A 159 -0.76 -21.47 -37.23
C ILE A 159 0.01 -22.02 -38.43
N GLU A 160 -0.30 -23.25 -38.86
CA GLU A 160 0.32 -23.89 -40.02
C GLU A 160 0.08 -23.09 -41.31
N LYS A 161 -1.16 -22.62 -41.50
CA LYS A 161 -1.54 -21.82 -42.67
C LYS A 161 -0.90 -20.43 -42.66
N GLU A 162 -0.95 -19.75 -41.52
CA GLU A 162 -0.58 -18.34 -41.43
C GLU A 162 0.91 -18.16 -41.27
N LEU A 163 1.59 -18.98 -40.45
CA LEU A 163 3.01 -18.81 -40.15
C LEU A 163 3.90 -19.84 -40.87
N GLY A 164 3.42 -21.07 -41.03
CA GLY A 164 4.19 -22.19 -41.57
C GLY A 164 5.29 -22.66 -40.61
N GLY A 165 6.41 -23.14 -41.15
CA GLY A 165 7.55 -23.62 -40.38
C GLY A 165 7.50 -25.11 -40.05
N GLU A 166 8.49 -25.58 -39.30
CA GLU A 166 8.62 -26.98 -38.88
C GLU A 166 7.82 -27.21 -37.59
N LYS A 167 6.78 -28.05 -37.67
CA LYS A 167 5.99 -28.50 -36.51
C LYS A 167 6.74 -29.59 -35.77
N SER A 168 6.92 -29.41 -34.47
CA SER A 168 7.56 -30.35 -33.56
C SER A 168 6.79 -30.45 -32.24
N HIS A 169 7.06 -31.51 -31.48
CA HIS A 169 6.43 -31.76 -30.19
C HIS A 169 7.49 -31.73 -29.08
N LEU A 170 7.24 -30.93 -28.05
CA LEU A 170 8.06 -30.95 -26.84
C LEU A 170 7.64 -32.15 -25.98
N THR A 171 8.55 -33.04 -25.61
CA THR A 171 8.25 -34.23 -24.81
C THR A 171 7.95 -33.86 -23.35
N LEU A 172 6.87 -34.41 -22.79
CA LEU A 172 6.60 -34.35 -21.35
C LEU A 172 7.59 -35.26 -20.61
N LYS A 173 8.43 -34.69 -19.74
CA LYS A 173 9.41 -35.48 -18.98
C LYS A 173 8.76 -36.25 -17.84
N LYS A 174 8.10 -35.54 -16.92
CA LYS A 174 7.41 -36.13 -15.77
C LYS A 174 6.38 -35.15 -15.21
N LEU A 175 5.27 -35.66 -14.67
CA LEU A 175 4.37 -34.86 -13.84
C LEU A 175 4.78 -34.91 -12.35
N PRO A 176 4.72 -33.79 -11.63
CA PRO A 176 4.99 -33.77 -10.19
C PRO A 176 3.91 -34.59 -9.44
N LYS A 177 4.25 -35.09 -8.25
CA LYS A 177 3.28 -35.82 -7.39
C LYS A 177 2.04 -34.99 -7.05
N GLN A 178 2.22 -33.69 -6.92
CA GLN A 178 1.16 -32.73 -6.69
C GLN A 178 1.20 -31.69 -7.80
N THR A 179 0.23 -31.76 -8.71
CA THR A 179 0.13 -30.88 -9.88
C THR A 179 -0.71 -29.63 -9.59
N MET A 180 -1.60 -29.67 -8.59
CA MET A 180 -2.56 -28.60 -8.29
C MET A 180 -2.46 -28.12 -6.84
N ILE A 181 -2.82 -26.86 -6.64
CA ILE A 181 -3.26 -26.31 -5.36
C ILE A 181 -4.73 -25.91 -5.49
N ASN A 182 -5.54 -26.28 -4.50
CA ASN A 182 -6.95 -25.93 -4.45
C ASN A 182 -7.30 -25.44 -3.05
N PHE A 183 -8.23 -24.51 -3.00
CA PHE A 183 -8.65 -23.80 -1.80
C PHE A 183 -10.16 -23.55 -1.82
N GLU A 184 -10.74 -23.41 -0.64
CA GLU A 184 -12.08 -22.92 -0.44
C GLU A 184 -12.10 -21.77 0.58
N TYR A 185 -13.04 -20.85 0.41
CA TYR A 185 -13.29 -19.77 1.36
C TYR A 185 -14.79 -19.70 1.62
N GLU A 186 -15.18 -19.98 2.87
CA GLU A 186 -16.56 -19.90 3.32
C GLU A 186 -16.82 -18.49 3.88
N PHE A 187 -17.87 -17.84 3.39
CA PHE A 187 -18.26 -16.49 3.77
C PHE A 187 -19.69 -16.49 4.31
N GLU A 188 -20.06 -15.45 5.05
CA GLU A 188 -21.43 -15.29 5.53
C GLU A 188 -22.37 -14.95 4.36
N PRO A 189 -23.66 -15.33 4.40
CA PRO A 189 -24.61 -14.93 3.39
C PRO A 189 -24.59 -13.41 3.16
N VAL A 190 -24.47 -13.00 1.91
CA VAL A 190 -24.51 -11.59 1.50
C VAL A 190 -25.75 -11.31 0.66
N ASP A 191 -26.30 -10.11 0.81
CA ASP A 191 -27.45 -9.66 0.02
C ASP A 191 -27.05 -9.34 -1.44
N ASP A 192 -25.79 -8.98 -1.67
CA ASP A 192 -25.22 -8.67 -2.98
C ASP A 192 -23.89 -9.40 -3.18
N ILE A 193 -23.89 -10.36 -4.10
CA ILE A 193 -22.69 -11.15 -4.40
C ILE A 193 -21.61 -10.33 -5.09
N GLU A 194 -21.98 -9.25 -5.79
CA GLU A 194 -21.02 -8.36 -6.45
C GLU A 194 -20.22 -7.57 -5.41
N ASP A 195 -20.85 -7.12 -4.32
CA ASP A 195 -20.16 -6.43 -3.22
C ASP A 195 -19.17 -7.39 -2.52
N PHE A 196 -19.55 -8.65 -2.27
CA PHE A 196 -18.63 -9.67 -1.75
C PHE A 196 -17.47 -9.94 -2.72
N MET A 197 -17.76 -10.10 -4.01
CA MET A 197 -16.75 -10.30 -5.04
C MET A 197 -15.72 -9.18 -5.04
N ASP A 198 -16.16 -7.93 -4.92
CA ASP A 198 -15.27 -6.77 -4.87
C ASP A 198 -14.36 -6.80 -3.64
N GLU A 199 -14.88 -7.16 -2.47
CA GLU A 199 -14.11 -7.26 -1.23
C GLU A 199 -13.07 -8.38 -1.29
N ILE A 200 -13.47 -9.59 -1.70
CA ILE A 200 -12.56 -10.75 -1.75
C ILE A 200 -11.51 -10.58 -2.84
N GLN A 201 -11.86 -9.98 -3.97
CA GLN A 201 -10.91 -9.64 -5.03
C GLN A 201 -9.92 -8.58 -4.56
N ASN A 202 -10.37 -7.52 -3.88
CA ASN A 202 -9.46 -6.51 -3.33
C ASN A 202 -8.46 -7.13 -2.33
N LYS A 203 -8.97 -7.94 -1.40
CA LYS A 203 -8.15 -8.64 -0.40
C LYS A 203 -7.12 -9.57 -1.05
N PHE A 204 -7.52 -10.28 -2.10
CA PHE A 204 -6.63 -11.12 -2.89
C PHE A 204 -5.55 -10.30 -3.61
N GLU A 205 -5.96 -9.27 -4.36
CA GLU A 205 -5.05 -8.42 -5.12
C GLU A 205 -4.02 -7.73 -4.22
N GLU A 206 -4.45 -7.17 -3.09
CA GLU A 206 -3.55 -6.53 -2.12
C GLU A 206 -2.52 -7.50 -1.53
N ALA A 207 -2.95 -8.71 -1.15
CA ALA A 207 -2.06 -9.72 -0.58
C ALA A 207 -0.96 -10.14 -1.59
N PHE A 208 -1.33 -10.35 -2.85
CA PHE A 208 -0.41 -10.77 -3.90
C PHE A 208 0.50 -9.61 -4.34
N ILE A 209 -0.04 -8.40 -4.52
CA ILE A 209 0.77 -7.21 -4.87
C ILE A 209 1.79 -6.89 -3.77
N GLY A 210 1.41 -7.05 -2.49
CA GLY A 210 2.31 -6.89 -1.35
C GLY A 210 3.50 -7.86 -1.33
N LYS A 211 3.47 -8.93 -2.15
CA LYS A 211 4.56 -9.89 -2.36
C LYS A 211 5.15 -9.82 -3.77
N GLU A 212 5.07 -8.66 -4.41
CA GLU A 212 5.62 -8.39 -5.75
C GLU A 212 4.99 -9.20 -6.90
N TYR A 213 3.85 -9.84 -6.67
CA TYR A 213 3.06 -10.41 -7.77
C TYR A 213 2.34 -9.29 -8.52
N LEU A 214 2.24 -9.47 -9.82
CA LEU A 214 1.46 -8.66 -10.74
C LEU A 214 0.22 -9.45 -11.15
N ILE A 215 -0.92 -8.77 -11.14
CA ILE A 215 -2.12 -9.26 -11.83
C ILE A 215 -1.95 -8.92 -13.32
N ALA A 216 -1.42 -9.86 -14.08
CA ALA A 216 -1.11 -9.71 -15.50
C ALA A 216 -2.35 -9.82 -16.40
N GLY A 217 -3.48 -10.31 -15.88
CA GLY A 217 -4.72 -10.43 -16.63
C GLY A 217 -5.88 -10.91 -15.77
N TYR A 218 -7.10 -10.72 -16.30
CA TYR A 218 -8.34 -11.07 -15.64
C TYR A 218 -9.39 -11.45 -16.68
N HIS A 219 -10.01 -12.62 -16.51
CA HIS A 219 -11.08 -13.08 -17.40
C HIS A 219 -12.31 -13.48 -16.60
N ASN A 220 -13.47 -12.93 -16.94
CA ASN A 220 -14.74 -13.24 -16.28
C ASN A 220 -15.60 -14.10 -17.20
N PHE A 221 -15.75 -15.38 -16.87
CA PHE A 221 -16.53 -16.32 -17.68
C PHE A 221 -18.02 -15.99 -17.68
N MET A 222 -18.54 -15.33 -16.65
CA MET A 222 -19.94 -14.86 -16.64
C MET A 222 -20.21 -13.78 -17.71
N GLU A 223 -19.16 -13.16 -18.26
CA GLU A 223 -19.23 -12.16 -19.33
C GLU A 223 -18.62 -12.67 -20.65
N GLY A 224 -18.22 -13.95 -20.75
CA GLY A 224 -17.46 -14.47 -21.89
C GLY A 224 -18.24 -14.57 -23.21
N THR A 225 -19.56 -14.71 -23.15
CA THR A 225 -20.48 -14.69 -24.30
C THR A 225 -21.80 -14.03 -23.91
N GLU A 226 -22.63 -13.66 -24.90
CA GLU A 226 -23.93 -13.03 -24.66
C GLU A 226 -24.88 -13.89 -23.80
N ASN A 227 -24.78 -15.22 -23.89
CA ASN A 227 -25.59 -16.18 -23.13
C ASN A 227 -24.80 -16.87 -21.99
N ALA A 228 -23.65 -16.32 -21.58
CA ALA A 228 -22.80 -16.94 -20.56
C ALA A 228 -23.51 -17.12 -19.22
N THR A 229 -24.29 -16.14 -18.77
CA THR A 229 -25.07 -16.21 -17.52
C THR A 229 -26.18 -17.25 -17.57
N GLU A 230 -26.72 -17.55 -18.74
CA GLU A 230 -27.70 -18.62 -18.94
C GLU A 230 -27.03 -19.99 -18.91
N ILE A 231 -25.88 -20.15 -19.58
CA ILE A 231 -25.11 -21.40 -19.59
C ILE A 231 -24.58 -21.70 -18.18
N LEU A 232 -24.04 -20.70 -17.49
CA LEU A 232 -23.49 -20.78 -16.14
C LEU A 232 -24.52 -20.44 -15.05
N LYS A 233 -25.81 -20.74 -15.29
CA LYS A 233 -26.90 -20.42 -14.35
C LYS A 233 -26.75 -21.01 -12.95
N ASP A 234 -25.86 -21.98 -12.77
CA ASP A 234 -25.55 -22.67 -11.52
C ASP A 234 -24.32 -22.08 -10.80
N TYR A 235 -23.85 -20.91 -11.24
CA TYR A 235 -22.82 -20.09 -10.61
C TYR A 235 -23.36 -18.69 -10.31
N ASP A 236 -23.00 -18.14 -9.15
CA ASP A 236 -23.20 -16.72 -8.86
C ASP A 236 -22.03 -15.89 -9.41
N ALA A 237 -20.84 -16.47 -9.50
CA ALA A 237 -19.65 -15.83 -10.06
C ALA A 237 -18.63 -16.85 -10.60
N PHE A 238 -17.90 -16.49 -11.67
CA PHE A 238 -16.81 -17.31 -12.21
C PHE A 238 -15.78 -16.45 -12.96
N TRP A 239 -14.55 -16.39 -12.45
CA TRP A 239 -13.45 -15.66 -13.09
C TRP A 239 -12.08 -16.37 -12.93
N THR A 240 -11.08 -15.86 -13.62
CA THR A 240 -9.67 -16.27 -13.48
C THR A 240 -8.75 -15.07 -13.39
N TYR A 241 -7.72 -15.18 -12.55
CA TYR A 241 -6.59 -14.26 -12.52
C TYR A 241 -5.38 -14.86 -13.23
N SER A 242 -4.68 -14.04 -13.99
CA SER A 242 -3.36 -14.34 -14.55
C SER A 242 -2.30 -13.69 -13.66
N LEU A 243 -1.53 -14.50 -12.94
CA LEU A 243 -0.48 -14.04 -12.03
C LEU A 243 0.89 -14.01 -12.71
N CYS A 244 1.71 -13.03 -12.36
CA CYS A 244 3.10 -12.91 -12.82
C CYS A 244 3.99 -12.43 -11.67
N HIS A 245 5.25 -12.89 -11.62
CA HIS A 245 6.26 -12.39 -10.69
C HIS A 245 7.53 -12.07 -11.50
N LEU A 246 7.90 -10.79 -11.59
CA LEU A 246 8.92 -10.33 -12.57
C LEU A 246 10.30 -10.96 -12.36
N GLU A 247 10.74 -11.10 -11.10
CA GLU A 247 12.02 -11.75 -10.79
C GLU A 247 12.03 -13.22 -11.25
N PHE A 248 11.01 -13.99 -10.86
CA PHE A 248 10.82 -15.37 -11.31
C PHE A 248 10.82 -15.49 -12.83
N SER A 249 10.00 -14.66 -13.48
CA SER A 249 9.80 -14.66 -14.93
C SER A 249 11.09 -14.33 -15.69
N TYR A 250 11.83 -13.31 -15.26
CA TYR A 250 13.13 -12.95 -15.86
C TYR A 250 14.13 -14.11 -15.75
N ASN A 251 14.24 -14.73 -14.57
CA ASN A 251 15.16 -15.84 -14.35
C ASN A 251 14.76 -17.10 -15.13
N MET A 252 13.46 -17.34 -15.38
CA MET A 252 13.00 -18.49 -16.16
C MET A 252 13.24 -18.34 -17.65
N PHE A 253 13.12 -17.12 -18.19
CA PHE A 253 13.04 -16.92 -19.64
C PHE A 253 14.26 -16.23 -20.25
N ASP A 254 14.89 -15.27 -19.56
CA ASP A 254 15.74 -14.25 -20.21
C ASP A 254 17.11 -14.06 -19.55
N THR A 255 17.59 -15.10 -18.86
CA THR A 255 18.95 -15.17 -18.30
C THR A 255 19.79 -16.19 -19.07
N GLU A 256 21.11 -16.19 -18.87
CA GLU A 256 21.98 -17.21 -19.46
C GLU A 256 21.55 -18.62 -19.02
N GLY A 257 21.42 -19.54 -19.99
CA GLY A 257 20.91 -20.90 -19.75
C GLY A 257 19.41 -20.99 -19.44
N ALA A 258 18.66 -19.89 -19.56
CA ALA A 258 17.21 -19.89 -19.38
C ALA A 258 16.49 -20.66 -20.49
N GLN A 259 15.23 -21.03 -20.23
CA GLN A 259 14.40 -21.79 -21.16
C GLN A 259 13.17 -20.95 -21.54
N PRO A 260 13.24 -20.14 -22.62
CA PRO A 260 12.13 -19.27 -23.04
C PRO A 260 10.82 -20.01 -23.26
N LEU A 261 10.88 -21.28 -23.69
CA LEU A 261 9.72 -22.16 -23.88
C LEU A 261 8.98 -22.47 -22.57
N ALA A 262 9.57 -22.25 -21.39
CA ALA A 262 8.82 -22.29 -20.14
C ALA A 262 7.68 -21.26 -20.11
N GLY A 263 7.75 -20.21 -20.96
CA GLY A 263 6.69 -19.22 -21.15
C GLY A 263 5.36 -19.83 -21.63
N LEU A 264 5.33 -21.06 -22.13
CA LEU A 264 4.09 -21.77 -22.48
C LEU A 264 3.15 -21.96 -21.27
N PHE A 265 3.72 -21.97 -20.06
CA PHE A 265 2.97 -22.02 -18.80
C PHE A 265 2.58 -20.65 -18.23
N ALA A 266 2.97 -19.54 -18.87
CA ALA A 266 2.62 -18.19 -18.44
C ALA A 266 1.44 -17.67 -19.27
N PRO A 267 0.34 -17.15 -18.71
CA PRO A 267 0.24 -16.69 -17.34
C PRO A 267 -0.08 -17.83 -16.37
N CYS A 268 0.38 -17.67 -15.12
CA CYS A 268 -0.03 -18.53 -14.01
C CYS A 268 -1.52 -18.30 -13.72
N THR A 269 -2.38 -19.16 -14.26
CA THR A 269 -3.83 -18.95 -14.21
C THR A 269 -4.45 -19.57 -12.95
N MET A 270 -5.05 -18.72 -12.13
CA MET A 270 -5.80 -19.09 -10.92
C MET A 270 -7.28 -18.88 -11.16
N TYR A 271 -8.07 -19.96 -11.12
CA TYR A 271 -9.52 -19.88 -11.26
C TYR A 271 -10.20 -19.67 -9.92
N MET A 272 -11.34 -18.99 -9.97
CA MET A 272 -12.18 -18.66 -8.83
C MET A 272 -13.65 -18.70 -9.23
N PHE A 273 -14.48 -19.40 -8.46
CA PHE A 273 -15.93 -19.37 -8.69
C PHE A 273 -16.73 -19.54 -7.41
N ILE A 274 -17.92 -18.96 -7.42
CA ILE A 274 -18.91 -19.10 -6.36
C ILE A 274 -20.07 -19.84 -6.99
N PRO A 275 -20.26 -21.12 -6.63
CA PRO A 275 -21.35 -21.85 -7.23
C PRO A 275 -22.67 -21.41 -6.56
N LYS A 276 -23.77 -21.46 -7.32
CA LYS A 276 -25.00 -20.73 -6.98
C LYS A 276 -25.55 -21.08 -5.62
N GLY A 277 -25.88 -20.05 -4.83
CA GLY A 277 -26.45 -20.14 -3.50
C GLY A 277 -25.55 -20.82 -2.47
N SER A 278 -24.28 -21.07 -2.78
CA SER A 278 -23.30 -21.50 -1.78
C SER A 278 -22.43 -20.31 -1.41
N ASN A 279 -22.40 -19.98 -0.12
CA ASN A 279 -21.49 -18.96 0.40
C ASN A 279 -20.06 -19.51 0.50
N LYS A 280 -19.59 -20.11 -0.59
CA LYS A 280 -18.29 -20.76 -0.72
C LYS A 280 -17.65 -20.32 -2.02
N LEU A 281 -16.52 -19.65 -1.91
CA LEU A 281 -15.63 -19.34 -3.01
C LEU A 281 -14.66 -20.52 -3.18
N ILE A 282 -14.62 -21.11 -4.37
CA ILE A 282 -13.71 -22.19 -4.74
C ILE A 282 -12.57 -21.59 -5.57
N VAL A 283 -11.34 -21.93 -5.23
CA VAL A 283 -10.13 -21.39 -5.86
C VAL A 283 -9.19 -22.53 -6.24
N GLY A 284 -8.54 -22.45 -7.40
CA GLY A 284 -7.49 -23.41 -7.75
C GLY A 284 -6.53 -22.92 -8.83
N MET A 285 -5.35 -23.53 -8.85
CA MET A 285 -4.27 -23.19 -9.77
C MET A 285 -3.29 -24.38 -9.88
N TYR A 286 -2.65 -24.56 -11.03
CA TYR A 286 -1.56 -25.53 -11.15
C TYR A 286 -0.28 -25.03 -10.46
N ARG A 287 0.49 -25.94 -9.87
CA ARG A 287 1.75 -25.63 -9.20
C ARG A 287 2.84 -25.21 -10.19
N LEU A 288 3.75 -24.36 -9.76
CA LEU A 288 4.91 -23.96 -10.56
C LEU A 288 5.89 -25.14 -10.74
N HIS A 289 5.90 -26.15 -9.86
CA HIS A 289 6.64 -27.40 -10.09
C HIS A 289 6.27 -28.12 -11.39
N ASN A 290 5.07 -27.88 -11.96
CA ASN A 290 4.77 -28.43 -13.28
C ASN A 290 5.74 -27.89 -14.34
N TRP A 291 6.29 -26.69 -14.17
CA TRP A 291 7.25 -26.12 -15.11
C TRP A 291 8.55 -26.91 -15.09
N THR A 292 9.13 -27.10 -13.89
CA THR A 292 10.42 -27.78 -13.73
C THR A 292 10.35 -29.25 -14.12
N ASP A 293 9.35 -29.97 -13.62
CA ASP A 293 9.27 -31.42 -13.78
C ASP A 293 8.91 -31.83 -15.21
N THR A 294 8.04 -31.06 -15.88
CA THR A 294 7.61 -31.41 -17.25
C THR A 294 8.64 -31.00 -18.30
N LEU A 295 9.36 -29.89 -18.09
CA LEU A 295 10.41 -29.40 -18.99
C LEU A 295 11.79 -30.02 -18.68
N GLY A 296 11.96 -30.62 -17.49
CA GLY A 296 13.24 -31.15 -17.04
C GLY A 296 14.24 -30.07 -16.63
N ILE A 297 13.77 -28.96 -16.04
CA ILE A 297 14.65 -27.90 -15.54
C ILE A 297 15.28 -28.37 -14.23
N THR A 298 16.60 -28.55 -14.23
CA THR A 298 17.38 -29.01 -13.06
C THR A 298 18.31 -27.95 -12.49
N ASP A 299 18.31 -26.72 -13.03
CA ASP A 299 19.13 -25.64 -12.51
C ASP A 299 18.69 -25.26 -11.08
N GLU A 300 19.60 -25.38 -10.12
CA GLU A 300 19.30 -25.21 -8.69
C GLU A 300 18.69 -23.84 -8.37
N LYS A 301 19.15 -22.77 -9.03
CA LYS A 301 18.63 -21.42 -8.77
C LYS A 301 17.19 -21.29 -9.27
N ARG A 302 16.90 -21.86 -10.44
CA ARG A 302 15.55 -21.83 -11.01
C ARG A 302 14.57 -22.71 -10.24
N VAL A 303 15.01 -23.89 -9.83
CA VAL A 303 14.22 -24.79 -8.98
C VAL A 303 13.94 -24.14 -7.62
N ALA A 304 14.93 -23.49 -6.99
CA ALA A 304 14.73 -22.78 -5.74
C ALA A 304 13.70 -21.63 -5.85
N LEU A 305 13.67 -20.93 -6.99
CA LEU A 305 12.64 -19.91 -7.25
C LEU A 305 11.24 -20.53 -7.38
N VAL A 306 11.13 -21.67 -8.08
CA VAL A 306 9.87 -22.43 -8.15
C VAL A 306 9.41 -22.84 -6.75
N GLU A 307 10.30 -23.46 -5.95
CA GLU A 307 9.99 -23.89 -4.58
C GLU A 307 9.56 -22.73 -3.67
N LYS A 308 10.21 -21.57 -3.80
CA LYS A 308 9.84 -20.35 -3.06
C LYS A 308 8.39 -19.96 -3.34
N LEU A 309 8.03 -19.81 -4.62
CA LEU A 309 6.69 -19.34 -5.01
C LEU A 309 5.61 -20.41 -4.76
N ASP A 310 5.94 -21.69 -4.96
CA ASP A 310 5.02 -22.81 -4.69
C ASP A 310 4.72 -23.02 -3.20
N ARG A 311 5.48 -22.38 -2.32
CA ARG A 311 5.19 -22.24 -0.88
C ARG A 311 4.43 -20.95 -0.60
N GLU A 312 4.88 -19.84 -1.18
CA GLU A 312 4.34 -18.50 -0.92
C GLU A 312 2.90 -18.32 -1.39
N ILE A 313 2.53 -18.80 -2.60
CA ILE A 313 1.16 -18.66 -3.13
C ILE A 313 0.13 -19.33 -2.18
N PRO A 314 0.29 -20.60 -1.76
CA PRO A 314 -0.55 -21.20 -0.73
C PRO A 314 -0.58 -20.45 0.60
N GLU A 315 0.53 -19.86 1.03
CA GLU A 315 0.60 -19.09 2.29
C GLU A 315 -0.22 -17.81 2.20
N LEU A 316 -0.16 -17.09 1.06
CA LEU A 316 -0.96 -15.90 0.81
C LEU A 316 -2.46 -16.21 0.78
N LEU A 317 -2.87 -17.31 0.12
CA LEU A 317 -4.26 -17.75 0.10
C LEU A 317 -4.76 -18.10 1.52
N LYS A 318 -3.93 -18.75 2.34
CA LYS A 318 -4.26 -19.03 3.75
C LYS A 318 -4.34 -17.76 4.59
N GLN A 319 -3.45 -16.80 4.37
CA GLN A 319 -3.44 -15.51 5.07
C GLN A 319 -4.76 -14.75 4.88
N ILE A 320 -5.35 -14.82 3.68
CA ILE A 320 -6.65 -14.19 3.40
C ILE A 320 -7.86 -15.04 3.81
N GLY A 321 -7.63 -16.16 4.50
CA GLY A 321 -8.67 -16.98 5.15
C GLY A 321 -9.09 -18.23 4.38
N MET A 322 -8.43 -18.55 3.26
CA MET A 322 -8.79 -19.73 2.46
C MET A 322 -8.23 -21.02 3.06
N LYS A 323 -8.98 -22.11 2.97
CA LYS A 323 -8.63 -23.44 3.46
C LYS A 323 -8.23 -24.33 2.29
N ALA A 324 -7.11 -25.02 2.40
CA ALA A 324 -6.65 -25.92 1.34
C ALA A 324 -7.60 -27.13 1.21
N THR A 325 -7.87 -27.53 -0.02
CA THR A 325 -8.74 -28.66 -0.35
C THR A 325 -8.05 -29.65 -1.31
N PRO A 326 -8.48 -30.93 -1.33
CA PRO A 326 -7.95 -31.91 -2.29
C PRO A 326 -8.29 -31.54 -3.74
N ASN A 327 -7.45 -31.96 -4.70
CA ASN A 327 -7.77 -31.84 -6.12
C ASN A 327 -8.86 -32.85 -6.53
N THR A 328 -10.12 -32.44 -6.41
CA THR A 328 -11.30 -33.21 -6.82
C THR A 328 -12.22 -32.31 -7.61
N ASN A 329 -13.09 -32.89 -8.45
CA ASN A 329 -14.11 -32.09 -9.14
C ASN A 329 -15.06 -31.47 -8.10
N PRO A 330 -15.07 -30.12 -7.94
CA PRO A 330 -15.85 -29.46 -6.88
C PRO A 330 -17.37 -29.61 -7.02
N LEU A 331 -17.87 -30.03 -8.19
CA LEU A 331 -19.31 -30.24 -8.41
C LEU A 331 -19.79 -31.58 -7.85
N LEU A 332 -18.89 -32.55 -7.61
CA LEU A 332 -19.26 -33.89 -7.14
C LEU A 332 -19.40 -33.99 -5.61
N THR A 333 -18.85 -33.05 -4.86
CA THR A 333 -18.90 -32.99 -3.39
C THR A 333 -20.20 -32.35 -2.85
N ARG A 334 -21.12 -31.96 -3.74
CA ARG A 334 -22.19 -30.99 -3.46
C ARG A 334 -23.56 -31.56 -3.05
N ARG A 335 -23.65 -32.80 -2.53
CA ARG A 335 -24.94 -33.49 -2.34
C ARG A 335 -25.52 -33.58 -0.91
N SER A 336 -25.02 -32.83 0.08
CA SER A 336 -25.65 -32.80 1.40
C SER A 336 -25.68 -31.40 2.04
N VAL A 337 -26.81 -30.71 1.91
CA VAL A 337 -27.19 -29.63 2.83
C VAL A 337 -28.66 -29.84 3.23
N PRO A 338 -28.96 -30.23 4.48
CA PRO A 338 -30.28 -30.06 5.06
C PRO A 338 -30.51 -28.60 5.47
N ALA A 339 -31.74 -28.12 5.28
CA ALA A 339 -32.17 -26.75 5.51
C ALA A 339 -31.98 -26.26 6.96
N ALA A 340 -31.66 -24.97 7.08
CA ALA A 340 -31.46 -24.25 8.33
C ALA A 340 -32.72 -24.17 9.22
N LYS A 341 -32.50 -24.19 10.55
CA LYS A 341 -33.45 -23.74 11.57
C LYS A 341 -32.84 -22.57 12.35
N PRO A 342 -33.62 -21.54 12.72
CA PRO A 342 -33.11 -20.40 13.48
C PRO A 342 -33.01 -20.75 14.96
N ALA A 343 -31.87 -20.46 15.59
CA ALA A 343 -31.69 -20.61 17.04
C ALA A 343 -31.38 -19.26 17.69
N ALA A 344 -32.23 -18.91 18.64
CA ALA A 344 -32.24 -17.68 19.41
C ALA A 344 -31.02 -17.52 20.34
N ALA A 345 -30.66 -16.26 20.57
CA ALA A 345 -29.66 -15.83 21.53
C ALA A 345 -29.94 -16.37 22.94
N LYS A 346 -28.89 -16.89 23.60
CA LYS A 346 -28.82 -17.04 25.06
C LYS A 346 -27.47 -16.55 25.55
N THR A 347 -27.52 -15.50 26.35
CA THR A 347 -26.46 -15.00 27.22
C THR A 347 -26.33 -15.94 28.42
N GLU A 348 -25.13 -16.47 28.68
CA GLU A 348 -24.79 -17.08 29.97
C GLU A 348 -23.56 -16.39 30.55
N THR A 349 -23.77 -15.68 31.66
CA THR A 349 -22.73 -15.16 32.56
C THR A 349 -22.42 -16.20 33.62
N ALA A 350 -21.17 -16.67 33.69
CA ALA A 350 -20.65 -17.45 34.82
C ALA A 350 -19.71 -16.58 35.69
N PRO A 351 -19.69 -16.75 37.04
CA PRO A 351 -18.95 -15.87 37.93
C PRO A 351 -17.44 -16.21 37.99
N ALA A 352 -16.63 -15.15 38.12
CA ALA A 352 -15.17 -15.19 38.12
C ALA A 352 -14.58 -15.81 39.40
N ALA A 353 -13.81 -16.90 39.24
CA ALA A 353 -12.80 -17.30 40.20
C ALA A 353 -11.51 -16.49 39.94
N ALA A 354 -10.85 -16.03 41.00
CA ALA A 354 -9.61 -15.26 40.91
C ALA A 354 -8.52 -16.07 40.19
N ILE A 355 -8.10 -15.57 39.02
CA ILE A 355 -7.04 -16.18 38.21
C ILE A 355 -5.71 -15.78 38.85
N THR A 356 -5.05 -16.72 39.55
CA THR A 356 -3.67 -16.53 40.02
C THR A 356 -2.73 -16.85 38.86
N SER A 357 -1.94 -15.87 38.43
CA SER A 357 -0.84 -16.12 37.49
C SER A 357 0.23 -16.97 38.17
N GLY A 358 0.85 -17.88 37.41
CA GLY A 358 1.97 -18.71 37.91
C GLY A 358 3.29 -17.93 38.07
N THR A 359 3.26 -16.59 37.98
CA THR A 359 4.44 -15.72 37.99
C THR A 359 4.77 -15.29 39.41
N PRO A 360 6.04 -15.36 39.86
CA PRO A 360 6.42 -14.86 41.18
C PRO A 360 6.07 -13.38 41.38
N LYS A 361 5.63 -13.00 42.58
CA LYS A 361 5.32 -11.61 42.92
C LYS A 361 6.58 -10.72 42.77
N GLY A 362 6.42 -9.52 42.22
CA GLY A 362 7.53 -8.59 41.97
C GLY A 362 8.35 -8.89 40.72
N THR A 363 7.84 -9.72 39.82
CA THR A 363 8.48 -10.00 38.52
C THR A 363 8.24 -8.83 37.55
N LEU A 364 9.30 -8.37 36.90
CA LEU A 364 9.25 -7.41 35.79
C LEU A 364 8.93 -8.11 34.46
N ALA A 365 9.68 -9.15 34.15
CA ALA A 365 9.64 -9.79 32.84
C ALA A 365 9.87 -11.30 32.93
N VAL A 366 9.28 -12.03 31.99
CA VAL A 366 9.65 -13.40 31.69
C VAL A 366 10.75 -13.39 30.65
N MET A 367 11.83 -14.13 30.92
CA MET A 367 13.01 -14.19 30.06
C MET A 367 13.30 -15.63 29.66
N TYR A 368 13.80 -15.79 28.44
CA TYR A 368 14.22 -17.04 27.85
C TYR A 368 15.67 -16.89 27.39
N ALA A 369 16.52 -17.80 27.84
CA ALA A 369 17.87 -18.00 27.32
C ALA A 369 17.81 -19.13 26.30
N LEU A 370 17.94 -18.79 25.02
CA LEU A 370 17.78 -19.69 23.87
C LEU A 370 19.14 -20.14 23.34
N GLU A 371 19.35 -21.44 23.26
CA GLU A 371 20.56 -22.03 22.69
C GLU A 371 20.40 -22.27 21.18
N GLY A 372 21.46 -21.98 20.43
CA GLY A 372 21.53 -22.22 18.99
C GLY A 372 21.91 -20.97 18.21
N LYS A 373 22.61 -21.17 17.09
CA LYS A 373 23.13 -20.06 16.27
C LYS A 373 22.00 -19.19 15.70
N ASP A 374 20.89 -19.80 15.34
CA ASP A 374 19.76 -19.15 14.67
C ASP A 374 18.57 -18.92 15.63
N ALA A 375 18.77 -19.09 16.94
CA ALA A 375 17.71 -19.05 17.93
C ALA A 375 16.95 -17.72 17.95
N GLY A 376 17.65 -16.59 17.72
CA GLY A 376 17.03 -15.28 17.63
C GLY A 376 16.11 -15.12 16.41
N GLU A 377 16.53 -15.59 15.23
CA GLU A 377 15.69 -15.57 14.03
C GLU A 377 14.46 -16.48 14.20
N GLN A 378 14.63 -17.63 14.86
CA GLN A 378 13.53 -18.53 15.15
C GLN A 378 12.54 -17.92 16.15
N TYR A 379 13.01 -17.24 17.19
CA TYR A 379 12.14 -16.48 18.10
C TYR A 379 11.35 -15.40 17.37
N THR A 380 12.01 -14.63 16.49
CA THR A 380 11.34 -13.61 15.67
C THR A 380 10.18 -14.21 14.88
N LYS A 381 10.41 -15.33 14.18
CA LYS A 381 9.36 -16.05 13.44
C LYS A 381 8.22 -16.53 14.34
N ILE A 382 8.54 -17.04 15.54
CA ILE A 382 7.50 -17.45 16.50
C ILE A 382 6.59 -16.26 16.83
N VAL A 383 7.17 -15.10 17.12
CA VAL A 383 6.41 -13.89 17.45
C VAL A 383 5.56 -13.41 16.27
N GLU A 384 6.12 -13.35 15.07
CA GLU A 384 5.47 -12.80 13.88
C GLU A 384 4.42 -13.72 13.24
N GLU A 385 4.57 -15.03 13.39
CA GLU A 385 3.75 -16.02 12.71
C GLU A 385 2.89 -16.81 13.69
N ASP A 386 3.50 -17.42 14.71
CA ASP A 386 2.81 -18.38 15.57
C ASP A 386 1.81 -17.70 16.52
N LEU A 387 2.11 -16.49 16.99
CA LEU A 387 1.25 -15.76 17.95
C LEU A 387 -0.03 -15.20 17.32
N LYS A 388 -0.08 -15.04 15.99
CA LYS A 388 -1.31 -14.65 15.27
C LYS A 388 -2.47 -15.60 15.53
N SER A 389 -2.18 -16.88 15.76
CA SER A 389 -3.19 -17.92 16.06
C SER A 389 -3.93 -17.72 17.39
N ILE A 390 -3.42 -16.84 18.25
CA ILE A 390 -4.03 -16.49 19.55
C ILE A 390 -4.33 -14.99 19.64
N ASP A 391 -4.61 -14.36 18.49
CA ASP A 391 -5.01 -12.96 18.35
C ASP A 391 -3.95 -11.92 18.77
N PHE A 392 -2.70 -12.32 19.02
CA PHE A 392 -1.57 -11.39 19.17
C PHE A 392 -0.96 -11.10 17.80
N ARG A 393 -0.93 -9.82 17.42
CA ARG A 393 -0.44 -9.36 16.12
C ARG A 393 0.73 -8.42 16.31
N VAL A 394 1.73 -8.56 15.45
CA VAL A 394 2.84 -7.62 15.36
C VAL A 394 2.35 -6.37 14.61
N THR A 395 2.56 -5.19 15.20
CA THR A 395 2.13 -3.91 14.62
C THR A 395 3.26 -3.27 13.83
N ASP A 396 4.45 -3.13 14.45
CA ASP A 396 5.61 -2.43 13.89
C ASP A 396 6.92 -3.09 14.35
N PRO A 397 7.37 -4.18 13.70
CA PRO A 397 8.58 -4.87 14.10
C PRO A 397 9.83 -4.12 13.62
N HIS A 398 10.82 -4.01 14.49
CA HIS A 398 12.12 -3.42 14.19
C HIS A 398 13.20 -4.49 14.35
N HIS A 399 13.66 -5.04 13.23
CA HIS A 399 14.70 -6.05 13.20
C HIS A 399 16.09 -5.45 13.25
N ARG A 400 17.01 -6.15 13.93
CA ARG A 400 18.45 -5.84 13.96
C ARG A 400 18.75 -4.35 14.15
N VAL A 401 18.15 -3.73 15.17
CA VAL A 401 18.28 -2.30 15.46
C VAL A 401 19.73 -1.90 15.73
N ASN A 402 20.54 -2.83 16.24
CA ASN A 402 21.99 -2.64 16.39
C ASN A 402 22.75 -2.39 15.07
N ASP A 403 22.24 -2.84 13.93
CA ASP A 403 22.87 -2.51 12.63
C ASP A 403 22.76 -1.01 12.35
N ASN A 404 21.62 -0.39 12.67
CA ASN A 404 21.41 1.06 12.57
C ASN A 404 22.30 1.83 13.56
N TYR A 405 22.51 1.28 14.76
CA TYR A 405 23.43 1.86 15.74
C TYR A 405 24.87 1.83 15.24
N LYS A 406 25.31 0.69 14.69
CA LYS A 406 26.65 0.55 14.11
C LYS A 406 26.86 1.49 12.93
N GLU A 407 25.87 1.62 12.04
CA GLU A 407 25.95 2.54 10.90
C GLU A 407 26.08 3.99 11.34
N LYS A 408 25.28 4.43 12.31
CA LYS A 408 25.26 5.83 12.77
C LYS A 408 26.41 6.19 13.72
N TYR A 409 26.75 5.31 14.66
CA TYR A 409 27.69 5.58 15.75
C TYR A 409 29.04 4.87 15.60
N GLY A 410 29.20 4.01 14.60
CA GLY A 410 30.47 3.37 14.23
C GLY A 410 30.83 2.11 15.03
N SER A 411 30.05 1.74 16.04
CA SER A 411 30.28 0.55 16.86
C SER A 411 28.99 -0.08 17.36
N THR A 412 29.07 -1.35 17.71
CA THR A 412 28.01 -2.14 18.36
C THR A 412 28.68 -3.16 19.27
N VAL A 413 28.06 -3.44 20.43
CA VAL A 413 28.42 -4.54 21.33
C VAL A 413 27.46 -5.73 21.20
N LEU A 414 26.45 -5.59 20.33
CA LEU A 414 25.40 -6.58 20.09
C LEU A 414 25.60 -7.31 18.76
N ASP A 415 25.41 -8.62 18.78
CA ASP A 415 25.23 -9.44 17.59
C ASP A 415 23.85 -9.17 16.97
N MET A 416 22.83 -9.07 17.81
CA MET A 416 21.48 -8.67 17.43
C MET A 416 20.72 -8.00 18.57
N VAL A 417 19.83 -7.07 18.23
CA VAL A 417 18.66 -6.69 19.03
C VAL A 417 17.51 -6.38 18.11
N SER A 418 16.32 -6.90 18.41
CA SER A 418 15.09 -6.60 17.67
C SER A 418 13.95 -6.31 18.64
N PHE A 419 13.08 -5.38 18.24
CA PHE A 419 11.87 -5.02 18.98
C PHE A 419 10.67 -5.49 18.17
N LEU A 420 9.97 -6.50 18.68
CA LEU A 420 8.84 -7.12 18.01
C LEU A 420 7.57 -6.68 18.74
N SER A 421 7.14 -5.47 18.41
CA SER A 421 5.97 -4.80 19.00
C SER A 421 4.70 -5.57 18.67
N ILE A 422 3.97 -6.06 19.68
CA ILE A 422 2.72 -6.81 19.52
C ILE A 422 1.56 -6.18 20.30
N ALA A 423 0.34 -6.41 19.80
CA ALA A 423 -0.91 -6.09 20.47
C ALA A 423 -1.92 -7.24 20.33
N ASN A 424 -2.85 -7.35 21.29
CA ASN A 424 -4.03 -8.21 21.17
C ASN A 424 -5.28 -7.34 21.26
N ASP A 425 -5.70 -6.80 20.11
CA ASP A 425 -6.77 -5.80 20.06
C ASP A 425 -8.11 -6.35 20.56
N LYS A 426 -8.37 -7.64 20.34
CA LYS A 426 -9.57 -8.31 20.85
C LYS A 426 -9.65 -8.31 22.38
N VAL A 427 -8.52 -8.39 23.06
CA VAL A 427 -8.44 -8.28 24.52
C VAL A 427 -8.43 -6.82 24.95
N ILE A 428 -7.67 -5.96 24.29
CA ILE A 428 -7.46 -4.57 24.72
C ILE A 428 -8.69 -3.69 24.50
N LEU A 429 -9.33 -3.75 23.33
CA LEU A 429 -10.47 -2.88 22.97
C LEU A 429 -11.58 -2.80 24.03
N PRO A 430 -12.12 -3.91 24.57
CA PRO A 430 -13.14 -3.82 25.62
C PRO A 430 -12.61 -3.24 26.93
N LEU A 431 -11.31 -3.40 27.24
CA LEU A 431 -10.70 -2.87 28.46
C LEU A 431 -10.48 -1.35 28.41
N LEU A 432 -10.29 -0.79 27.22
CA LEU A 432 -10.17 0.67 27.03
C LEU A 432 -11.41 1.42 27.55
N ASN A 433 -12.60 0.82 27.47
CA ASN A 433 -13.84 1.39 27.99
C ASN A 433 -13.97 1.37 29.52
N ILE A 434 -13.08 0.66 30.21
CA ILE A 434 -13.04 0.54 31.68
C ILE A 434 -11.90 1.40 32.21
N ASP A 435 -10.69 1.21 31.70
CA ASP A 435 -9.52 2.03 32.04
C ASP A 435 -8.63 2.26 30.80
N PRO A 436 -8.74 3.42 30.13
CA PRO A 436 -7.96 3.76 28.94
C PRO A 436 -6.45 3.67 29.12
N ARG A 437 -5.95 3.76 30.37
CA ARG A 437 -4.52 3.71 30.66
C ARG A 437 -3.89 2.37 30.28
N ILE A 438 -4.68 1.30 30.11
CA ILE A 438 -4.17 0.00 29.64
C ILE A 438 -3.55 0.08 28.24
N ALA A 439 -3.88 1.12 27.45
CA ALA A 439 -3.29 1.38 26.14
C ALA A 439 -1.76 1.59 26.17
N ILE A 440 -1.14 1.90 27.32
CA ILE A 440 0.34 1.94 27.46
C ILE A 440 1.01 0.60 27.12
N THR A 441 0.23 -0.48 27.05
CA THR A 441 0.70 -1.85 26.77
C THR A 441 0.48 -2.27 25.33
N ALA A 442 -0.09 -1.42 24.47
CA ALA A 442 -0.49 -1.78 23.12
C ALA A 442 0.02 -0.74 22.10
N PRO A 443 1.12 -1.04 21.38
CA PRO A 443 1.86 -2.31 21.43
C PRO A 443 2.82 -2.43 22.65
N PHE A 444 3.20 -3.67 22.98
CA PHE A 444 4.31 -3.99 23.89
C PHE A 444 5.35 -4.88 23.21
N ASN A 445 6.56 -4.97 23.76
CA ASN A 445 7.65 -5.67 23.12
C ASN A 445 7.74 -7.16 23.43
N MET A 446 7.99 -7.95 22.39
CA MET A 446 8.66 -9.24 22.49
C MET A 446 10.13 -9.04 22.12
N LEU A 447 10.96 -8.70 23.11
CA LEU A 447 12.39 -8.43 22.93
C LEU A 447 13.14 -9.69 22.49
N VAL A 448 14.10 -9.53 21.58
CA VAL A 448 15.16 -10.52 21.33
C VAL A 448 16.51 -9.82 21.18
N GLN A 449 17.54 -10.28 21.88
CA GLN A 449 18.87 -9.69 21.88
C GLN A 449 19.97 -10.71 22.12
N LYS A 450 21.19 -10.41 21.65
CA LYS A 450 22.39 -11.20 21.92
C LYS A 450 23.62 -10.30 21.83
N LYS A 451 24.52 -10.40 22.82
CA LYS A 451 25.82 -9.72 22.79
C LYS A 451 26.83 -10.45 21.90
N LEU A 452 27.84 -9.72 21.41
CA LEU A 452 28.88 -10.28 20.54
C LEU A 452 29.71 -11.38 21.21
N ASP A 453 29.91 -11.31 22.52
CA ASP A 453 30.69 -12.25 23.34
C ASP A 453 29.84 -13.39 23.94
N GLU A 454 28.51 -13.33 23.78
CA GLU A 454 27.58 -14.33 24.30
C GLU A 454 27.22 -15.40 23.25
N LYS A 455 27.09 -16.66 23.71
CA LYS A 455 26.69 -17.79 22.86
C LYS A 455 25.19 -18.05 22.83
N VAL A 456 24.45 -17.39 23.70
CA VAL A 456 23.02 -17.62 23.95
C VAL A 456 22.24 -16.38 23.54
N THR A 457 21.10 -16.56 22.91
CA THR A 457 20.17 -15.47 22.59
C THR A 457 19.20 -15.28 23.75
N HIS A 458 19.00 -14.04 24.18
CA HIS A 458 18.02 -13.70 25.21
C HIS A 458 16.75 -13.14 24.57
N ALA A 459 15.60 -13.64 25.00
CA ALA A 459 14.30 -13.18 24.51
C ALA A 459 13.29 -13.07 25.65
N GLY A 460 12.29 -12.20 25.54
CA GLY A 460 11.29 -12.07 26.61
C GLY A 460 10.36 -10.88 26.46
N HIS A 461 9.46 -10.73 27.41
CA HIS A 461 8.53 -9.60 27.49
C HIS A 461 8.19 -9.28 28.95
N ILE A 462 7.73 -8.05 29.18
CA ILE A 462 7.21 -7.60 30.47
C ILE A 462 5.95 -8.41 30.81
N VAL A 463 5.79 -8.78 32.09
CA VAL A 463 4.63 -9.52 32.58
C VAL A 463 3.44 -8.57 32.81
N PRO A 464 2.19 -9.04 32.66
CA PRO A 464 1.03 -8.15 32.73
C PRO A 464 0.89 -7.44 34.09
N GLU A 465 1.28 -8.08 35.19
CA GLU A 465 1.25 -7.48 36.52
C GLU A 465 2.15 -6.24 36.61
N ALA A 466 3.36 -6.32 36.05
CA ALA A 466 4.30 -5.21 36.04
C ALA A 466 3.77 -4.04 35.22
N PHE A 467 3.16 -4.29 34.05
CA PHE A 467 2.49 -3.25 33.28
C PHE A 467 1.38 -2.55 34.08
N LEU A 468 0.52 -3.33 34.74
CA LEU A 468 -0.59 -2.81 35.54
C LEU A 468 -0.10 -2.01 36.75
N GLU A 469 1.00 -2.44 37.39
CA GLU A 469 1.63 -1.72 38.50
C GLU A 469 2.30 -0.42 38.04
N MET A 470 2.96 -0.42 36.88
CA MET A 470 3.55 0.79 36.29
C MET A 470 2.49 1.80 35.82
N GLY A 471 1.37 1.33 35.27
CA GLY A 471 0.22 2.17 34.91
C GLY A 471 -0.61 2.66 36.10
N ASP A 472 -0.40 2.09 37.28
CA ASP A 472 -1.25 2.25 38.47
C ASP A 472 -2.73 1.92 38.19
N ILE A 473 -2.95 0.77 37.52
CA ILE A 473 -4.25 0.23 37.13
C ILE A 473 -4.69 -0.77 38.18
N THR A 474 -5.68 -0.37 38.99
CA THR A 474 -6.18 -1.13 40.14
C THR A 474 -7.55 -1.76 39.90
N ASP A 475 -8.22 -1.44 38.79
CA ASP A 475 -9.54 -1.98 38.45
C ASP A 475 -9.51 -3.52 38.35
N PRO A 476 -10.29 -4.25 39.19
CA PRO A 476 -10.21 -5.71 39.25
C PRO A 476 -10.57 -6.39 37.93
N GLU A 477 -11.50 -5.84 37.16
CA GLU A 477 -11.94 -6.43 35.89
C GLU A 477 -10.84 -6.30 34.83
N VAL A 478 -10.26 -5.10 34.70
CA VAL A 478 -9.12 -4.86 33.79
C VAL A 478 -7.96 -5.75 34.17
N ARG A 479 -7.59 -5.79 35.46
CA ARG A 479 -6.47 -6.61 35.94
C ARG A 479 -6.68 -8.09 35.62
N ASN A 480 -7.84 -8.65 35.97
CA ASN A 480 -8.10 -10.08 35.78
C ASN A 480 -8.10 -10.48 34.29
N LYS A 481 -8.77 -9.69 33.44
CA LYS A 481 -8.86 -9.98 32.00
C LYS A 481 -7.51 -9.82 31.30
N PHE A 482 -6.76 -8.77 31.62
CA PHE A 482 -5.44 -8.53 31.04
C PHE A 482 -4.39 -9.55 31.50
N ILE A 483 -4.37 -9.91 32.78
CA ILE A 483 -3.46 -10.97 33.27
C ILE A 483 -3.77 -12.31 32.60
N ALA A 484 -5.05 -12.64 32.43
CA ALA A 484 -5.47 -13.88 31.81
C ALA A 484 -5.02 -14.04 30.34
N SER A 485 -4.80 -12.94 29.60
CA SER A 485 -4.41 -13.01 28.19
C SER A 485 -2.95 -13.44 27.95
N PHE A 486 -2.08 -13.33 28.96
CA PHE A 486 -0.66 -13.68 28.82
C PHE A 486 -0.39 -15.17 29.07
N GLY A 487 -1.28 -15.89 29.76
CA GLY A 487 -1.14 -17.34 29.95
C GLY A 487 -1.10 -18.12 28.62
N PRO A 488 -2.04 -17.87 27.68
CA PRO A 488 -2.00 -18.42 26.33
C PRO A 488 -0.75 -18.00 25.53
N LEU A 489 -0.30 -16.76 25.70
CA LEU A 489 0.90 -16.21 25.06
C LEU A 489 2.16 -17.02 25.42
N ASP A 490 2.48 -17.11 26.71
CA ASP A 490 3.63 -17.85 27.23
C ASP A 490 3.61 -19.32 26.78
N LYS A 491 2.45 -19.98 26.91
CA LYS A 491 2.28 -21.37 26.51
C LYS A 491 2.53 -21.57 25.02
N LYS A 492 2.09 -20.65 24.17
CA LYS A 492 2.29 -20.73 22.72
C LYS A 492 3.77 -20.57 22.37
N VAL A 493 4.46 -19.61 22.98
CA VAL A 493 5.91 -19.40 22.80
C VAL A 493 6.69 -20.67 23.20
N GLU A 494 6.43 -21.21 24.40
CA GLU A 494 7.13 -22.40 24.88
C GLU A 494 6.81 -23.67 24.08
N ALA A 495 5.56 -23.81 23.62
CA ALA A 495 5.18 -24.91 22.72
C ALA A 495 5.91 -24.80 21.39
N ALA A 496 6.08 -23.60 20.85
CA ALA A 496 6.83 -23.36 19.62
C ALA A 496 8.33 -23.66 19.80
N PHE A 497 8.93 -23.32 20.95
CA PHE A 497 10.30 -23.73 21.25
C PHE A 497 10.48 -25.24 21.22
N LYS A 498 9.58 -25.99 21.89
CA LYS A 498 9.62 -27.46 21.89
C LYS A 498 9.43 -28.03 20.48
N ALA A 499 8.47 -27.50 19.72
CA ALA A 499 8.20 -27.97 18.36
C ALA A 499 9.37 -27.73 17.40
N LYS A 500 10.08 -26.61 17.55
CA LYS A 500 11.24 -26.24 16.71
C LYS A 500 12.57 -26.77 17.26
N GLY A 501 12.55 -27.54 18.36
CA GLY A 501 13.76 -28.11 18.96
C GLY A 501 14.69 -27.07 19.60
N ILE A 502 14.19 -25.88 19.92
CA ILE A 502 14.96 -24.82 20.59
C ILE A 502 15.12 -25.20 22.05
N LYS A 503 16.38 -25.41 22.48
CA LYS A 503 16.68 -25.57 23.90
C LYS A 503 16.62 -24.21 24.56
N TYR A 504 15.88 -24.12 25.67
CA TYR A 504 15.70 -22.87 26.38
C TYR A 504 15.75 -23.07 27.90
N THR A 505 16.21 -22.03 28.60
CA THR A 505 15.99 -21.87 30.04
C THR A 505 15.06 -20.71 30.27
N LYS A 506 13.96 -20.94 30.99
CA LYS A 506 13.01 -19.89 31.42
C LYS A 506 13.47 -19.31 32.75
N SER A 507 13.48 -18.00 32.86
CA SER A 507 13.75 -17.27 34.11
C SER A 507 12.79 -16.09 34.26
N TYR A 508 12.71 -15.57 35.49
CA TYR A 508 11.92 -14.41 35.81
C TYR A 508 12.87 -13.30 36.26
N LEU A 509 12.78 -12.15 35.61
CA LEU A 509 13.55 -10.97 35.97
C LEU A 509 12.75 -10.17 37.01
N PRO A 510 13.16 -10.09 38.29
CA PRO A 510 12.46 -9.27 39.28
C PRO A 510 12.74 -7.78 39.05
N TYR A 511 11.75 -6.91 39.27
CA TYR A 511 12.05 -5.48 39.39
C TYR A 511 12.61 -5.18 40.79
N LYS A 512 13.56 -4.24 40.88
CA LYS A 512 14.16 -3.81 42.16
C LYS A 512 13.22 -2.89 42.94
N LYS A 513 12.71 -1.87 42.27
CA LYS A 513 11.78 -0.87 42.81
C LYS A 513 10.95 -0.31 41.67
N LEU A 514 9.76 0.19 41.97
CA LEU A 514 9.00 1.06 41.06
C LEU A 514 9.08 2.51 41.55
N PRO A 515 9.22 3.50 40.65
CA PRO A 515 9.26 4.89 41.05
C PRO A 515 7.92 5.31 41.67
N GLU A 516 7.93 6.36 42.50
CA GLU A 516 6.69 6.88 43.13
C GLU A 516 5.72 7.43 42.10
N VAL A 517 6.24 8.13 41.09
CA VAL A 517 5.43 8.55 39.94
C VAL A 517 5.92 7.82 38.70
N ARG A 518 4.99 7.10 38.08
CA ARG A 518 5.26 6.08 37.06
C ARG A 518 4.73 6.49 35.69
N MET A 519 3.79 7.43 35.67
CA MET A 519 3.12 7.92 34.48
C MET A 519 3.36 9.43 34.33
N MET A 520 3.48 9.88 33.10
CA MET A 520 3.27 11.28 32.73
C MET A 520 1.95 11.38 31.98
N ASN A 521 1.07 12.28 32.44
CA ASN A 521 -0.26 12.45 31.87
C ASN A 521 -0.49 13.92 31.53
N PHE A 522 -1.16 14.14 30.41
CA PHE A 522 -1.46 15.46 29.89
C PHE A 522 -2.90 15.53 29.37
N GLU A 523 -3.39 16.76 29.28
CA GLU A 523 -4.65 17.07 28.63
C GLU A 523 -4.44 18.28 27.72
N TYR A 524 -4.98 18.22 26.51
CA TYR A 524 -5.02 19.33 25.58
C TYR A 524 -6.48 19.71 25.32
N THR A 525 -6.89 20.91 25.74
CA THR A 525 -8.24 21.42 25.49
C THR A 525 -8.23 22.32 24.26
N PHE A 526 -9.07 22.02 23.26
CA PHE A 526 -9.27 22.88 22.10
C PHE A 526 -10.53 23.74 22.28
N LYS A 527 -10.48 24.99 21.79
CA LYS A 527 -11.48 26.04 22.11
C LYS A 527 -12.85 25.77 21.51
N GLU A 528 -12.89 25.28 20.29
CA GLU A 528 -14.12 24.97 19.54
C GLU A 528 -13.99 23.55 19.01
N ARG A 529 -15.04 22.75 19.18
CA ARG A 529 -15.11 21.42 18.57
C ARG A 529 -15.25 21.63 17.07
N PRO A 530 -14.32 21.15 16.25
CA PRO A 530 -14.53 21.21 14.81
C PRO A 530 -15.66 20.28 14.42
N ASP A 531 -16.42 20.67 13.39
CA ASP A 531 -17.51 19.86 12.85
C ASP A 531 -17.01 18.52 12.28
N ASP A 532 -15.73 18.49 11.87
CA ASP A 532 -14.98 17.29 11.52
C ASP A 532 -13.80 17.11 12.48
N LEU A 533 -13.81 16.02 13.23
CA LEU A 533 -12.73 15.72 14.17
C LEU A 533 -11.46 15.23 13.44
N GLU A 534 -11.60 14.73 12.21
CA GLU A 534 -10.49 14.20 11.39
C GLU A 534 -9.51 15.33 10.99
N ASP A 535 -10.01 16.49 10.57
CA ASP A 535 -9.21 17.70 10.29
C ASP A 535 -8.39 18.16 11.52
N PHE A 536 -9.00 18.13 12.71
CA PHE A 536 -8.31 18.46 13.96
C PHE A 536 -7.23 17.44 14.28
N MET A 537 -7.55 16.16 14.09
CA MET A 537 -6.64 15.05 14.33
C MET A 537 -5.40 15.18 13.44
N ASP A 538 -5.57 15.45 12.16
CA ASP A 538 -4.46 15.65 11.22
C ASP A 538 -3.59 16.86 11.61
N GLU A 539 -4.18 18.00 11.95
CA GLU A 539 -3.43 19.17 12.38
C GLU A 539 -2.70 18.92 13.71
N PHE A 540 -3.37 18.26 14.66
CA PHE A 540 -2.81 17.93 15.96
C PHE A 540 -1.65 16.94 15.84
N GLN A 541 -1.84 15.85 15.09
CA GLN A 541 -0.84 14.82 14.84
C GLN A 541 0.38 15.42 14.13
N ASN A 542 0.19 16.20 13.06
CA ASN A 542 1.31 16.86 12.37
C ASN A 542 2.12 17.76 13.32
N LYS A 543 1.45 18.60 14.14
CA LYS A 543 2.15 19.46 15.11
C LYS A 543 2.88 18.66 16.19
N PHE A 544 2.27 17.58 16.65
CA PHE A 544 2.85 16.69 17.64
C PHE A 544 4.12 16.02 17.07
N GLU A 545 4.03 15.42 15.88
CA GLU A 545 5.15 14.74 15.22
C GLU A 545 6.29 15.70 14.87
N GLU A 546 5.98 16.91 14.39
CA GLU A 546 6.98 17.95 14.13
C GLU A 546 7.74 18.35 15.41
N ALA A 547 7.03 18.51 16.54
CA ALA A 547 7.63 18.94 17.80
C ALA A 547 8.58 17.88 18.40
N PHE A 548 8.23 16.60 18.28
CA PHE A 548 9.09 15.49 18.69
C PHE A 548 10.27 15.29 17.71
N THR A 549 10.03 15.38 16.39
CA THR A 549 11.10 15.25 15.39
C THR A 549 12.13 16.39 15.48
N ALA A 550 11.68 17.62 15.82
CA ALA A 550 12.58 18.75 16.08
C ALA A 550 13.53 18.53 17.28
N LYS A 551 13.23 17.53 18.11
CA LYS A 551 14.03 17.07 19.25
C LYS A 551 14.66 15.69 19.04
N GLU A 552 14.81 15.28 17.77
CA GLU A 552 15.46 14.04 17.35
C GLU A 552 14.74 12.74 17.77
N TYR A 553 13.48 12.82 18.18
CA TYR A 553 12.64 11.64 18.33
C TYR A 553 12.15 11.16 16.96
N LEU A 554 11.96 9.85 16.86
CA LEU A 554 11.35 9.16 15.75
C LEU A 554 9.99 8.63 16.19
N ILE A 555 9.01 8.73 15.29
CA ILE A 555 7.77 7.98 15.40
C ILE A 555 8.04 6.59 14.82
N ALA A 556 8.29 5.62 15.70
CA ALA A 556 8.64 4.25 15.35
C ALA A 556 7.41 3.38 15.02
N GLY A 557 6.21 3.86 15.32
CA GLY A 557 4.98 3.12 15.06
C GLY A 557 3.75 3.90 15.46
N TYR A 558 2.61 3.50 14.89
CA TYR A 558 1.31 4.12 15.09
C TYR A 558 0.22 3.06 15.05
N HIS A 559 -0.66 3.05 16.05
CA HIS A 559 -1.76 2.08 16.12
C HIS A 559 -3.08 2.79 16.40
N ASN A 560 -4.01 2.75 15.44
CA ASN A 560 -5.35 3.30 15.60
C ASN A 560 -6.32 2.23 16.12
N PHE A 561 -6.76 2.37 17.37
CA PHE A 561 -7.69 1.42 17.96
C PHE A 561 -9.10 1.52 17.37
N MET A 562 -9.48 2.64 16.76
CA MET A 562 -10.81 2.79 16.15
C MET A 562 -10.98 1.90 14.91
N ASP A 563 -9.87 1.52 14.27
CA ASP A 563 -9.82 0.72 13.04
C ASP A 563 -9.17 -0.65 13.26
N ALA A 564 -8.87 -1.02 14.51
CA ALA A 564 -8.11 -2.23 14.82
C ALA A 564 -8.89 -3.54 14.52
N THR A 565 -10.22 -3.48 14.54
CA THR A 565 -11.14 -4.58 14.20
C THR A 565 -12.40 -4.01 13.55
N ASP A 566 -13.15 -4.81 12.80
CA ASP A 566 -14.36 -4.35 12.08
C ASP A 566 -15.45 -3.80 13.03
N ASP A 567 -15.48 -4.24 14.29
CA ASP A 567 -16.38 -3.77 15.32
C ASP A 567 -15.73 -2.80 16.32
N ALA A 568 -14.47 -2.40 16.11
CA ALA A 568 -13.73 -1.54 17.03
C ALA A 568 -14.44 -0.21 17.31
N ALA A 569 -14.92 0.49 16.28
CA ALA A 569 -15.68 1.73 16.44
C ALA A 569 -16.98 1.55 17.25
N LYS A 570 -17.57 0.35 17.19
CA LYS A 570 -18.76 0.00 17.99
C LYS A 570 -18.38 -0.36 19.43
N ILE A 571 -17.30 -1.09 19.64
CA ILE A 571 -16.78 -1.42 20.97
C ILE A 571 -16.39 -0.11 21.67
N LEU A 572 -15.62 0.75 21.00
CA LEU A 572 -15.09 2.02 21.53
C LEU A 572 -16.07 3.18 21.42
N GLU A 573 -17.38 2.91 21.57
CA GLU A 573 -18.43 3.92 21.43
C GLU A 573 -18.33 5.09 22.43
N LYS A 574 -17.47 5.00 23.46
CA LYS A 574 -17.18 6.08 24.42
C LYS A 574 -16.11 7.06 23.95
N PHE A 575 -15.51 6.82 22.78
CA PHE A 575 -14.42 7.62 22.23
C PHE A 575 -14.77 8.07 20.81
N ASP A 576 -14.36 9.29 20.46
CA ASP A 576 -14.44 9.76 19.07
C ASP A 576 -13.16 9.42 18.29
N ALA A 577 -12.03 9.26 18.99
CA ALA A 577 -10.75 8.82 18.44
C ALA A 577 -9.93 8.15 19.55
N PHE A 578 -9.13 7.12 19.23
CA PHE A 578 -8.22 6.47 20.17
C PHE A 578 -7.03 5.85 19.41
N TRP A 579 -5.81 6.27 19.70
CA TRP A 579 -4.60 5.76 19.07
C TRP A 579 -3.40 5.73 20.04
N THR A 580 -2.32 5.05 19.65
CA THR A 580 -1.02 5.11 20.31
C THR A 580 0.09 5.47 19.33
N TYR A 581 1.08 6.21 19.84
CA TYR A 581 2.37 6.44 19.20
C TYR A 581 3.44 5.61 19.89
N SER A 582 4.31 5.01 19.09
CA SER A 582 5.57 4.39 19.54
C SER A 582 6.70 5.39 19.32
N LEU A 583 7.24 5.97 20.41
CA LEU A 583 8.33 6.95 20.33
C LEU A 583 9.70 6.27 20.49
N CYS A 584 10.70 6.75 19.75
CA CYS A 584 12.09 6.30 19.87
C CYS A 584 13.05 7.50 19.79
N HIS A 585 14.14 7.47 20.57
CA HIS A 585 15.24 8.43 20.45
C HIS A 585 16.54 7.66 20.24
N LEU A 586 17.15 7.79 19.06
CA LEU A 586 18.24 6.90 18.65
C LEU A 586 19.45 6.98 19.58
N GLU A 587 19.87 8.17 19.99
CA GLU A 587 21.02 8.33 20.90
C GLU A 587 20.75 7.70 22.28
N PHE A 588 19.59 7.98 22.86
CA PHE A 588 19.14 7.33 24.09
C PHE A 588 19.15 5.81 23.95
N SER A 589 18.50 5.27 22.92
CA SER A 589 18.39 3.83 22.70
C SER A 589 19.75 3.16 22.51
N TYR A 590 20.66 3.78 21.74
CA TYR A 590 22.02 3.30 21.57
C TYR A 590 22.78 3.21 22.90
N ASN A 591 22.72 4.27 23.72
CA ASN A 591 23.40 4.28 25.01
C ASN A 591 22.77 3.31 26.04
N MET A 592 21.46 3.03 25.93
CA MET A 592 20.78 2.08 26.81
C MET A 592 21.02 0.62 26.42
N PHE A 593 21.13 0.32 25.13
CA PHE A 593 21.17 -1.06 24.62
C PHE A 593 22.55 -1.52 24.14
N ASP A 594 23.33 -0.68 23.46
CA ASP A 594 24.37 -1.13 22.53
C ASP A 594 25.73 -0.41 22.72
N THR A 595 26.00 0.05 23.93
CA THR A 595 27.31 0.59 24.34
C THR A 595 27.96 -0.28 25.40
N GLU A 596 29.26 -0.08 25.65
CA GLU A 596 29.95 -0.77 26.75
C GLU A 596 29.26 -0.48 28.10
N GLY A 597 28.99 -1.53 28.87
CA GLY A 597 28.22 -1.45 30.13
C GLY A 597 26.71 -1.25 29.96
N ALA A 598 26.18 -1.28 28.72
CA ALA A 598 24.75 -1.15 28.47
C ALA A 598 23.97 -2.37 28.97
N GLN A 599 22.67 -2.20 29.16
CA GLN A 599 21.76 -3.25 29.59
C GLN A 599 20.73 -3.52 28.48
N PRO A 600 21.00 -4.43 27.53
CA PRO A 600 20.08 -4.71 26.40
C PRO A 600 18.67 -5.10 26.82
N ASN A 601 18.51 -5.67 28.03
CA ASN A 601 17.20 -6.00 28.61
C ASN A 601 16.33 -4.76 28.88
N THR A 602 16.89 -3.54 28.93
CA THR A 602 16.09 -2.31 28.92
C THR A 602 15.21 -2.18 27.68
N GLY A 603 15.54 -2.89 26.60
CA GLY A 603 14.71 -2.99 25.39
C GLY A 603 13.32 -3.60 25.63
N LEU A 604 13.09 -4.25 26.77
CA LEU A 604 11.76 -4.73 27.20
C LEU A 604 10.72 -3.60 27.26
N PHE A 605 11.17 -2.37 27.50
CA PHE A 605 10.33 -1.18 27.59
C PHE A 605 10.18 -0.41 26.27
N ALA A 606 10.86 -0.84 25.20
CA ALA A 606 10.77 -0.23 23.87
C ALA A 606 9.74 -0.98 23.01
N PRO A 607 8.85 -0.32 22.27
CA PRO A 607 8.80 1.12 22.06
C PRO A 607 8.25 1.87 23.26
N CYS A 608 8.60 3.15 23.37
CA CYS A 608 7.98 4.05 24.34
C CYS A 608 6.55 4.38 23.87
N THR A 609 5.55 3.65 24.37
CA THR A 609 4.15 3.79 23.98
C THR A 609 3.48 4.99 24.68
N MET A 610 3.00 5.94 23.89
CA MET A 610 2.18 7.08 24.33
C MET A 610 0.78 6.93 23.75
N TYR A 611 -0.23 6.79 24.61
CA TYR A 611 -1.63 6.71 24.17
C TYR A 611 -2.28 8.09 24.14
N MET A 612 -3.24 8.23 23.23
CA MET A 612 -4.05 9.42 23.07
C MET A 612 -5.48 9.05 22.72
N TYR A 613 -6.45 9.80 23.24
CA TYR A 613 -7.84 9.64 22.83
C TYR A 613 -8.65 10.91 23.05
N ILE A 614 -9.79 10.98 22.36
CA ILE A 614 -10.80 12.03 22.51
C ILE A 614 -12.06 11.36 23.08
N PRO A 615 -12.46 11.67 24.33
CA PRO A 615 -13.71 11.16 24.87
C PRO A 615 -14.89 11.63 24.02
N LYS A 616 -15.91 10.79 23.89
CA LYS A 616 -17.06 11.07 23.04
C LYS A 616 -17.76 12.38 23.41
N GLY A 617 -17.85 13.28 22.46
CA GLY A 617 -18.51 14.58 22.62
C GLY A 617 -17.71 15.61 23.43
N GLU A 618 -16.47 15.31 23.84
CA GLU A 618 -15.62 16.24 24.60
C GLU A 618 -14.63 17.01 23.72
N ASN A 619 -14.19 18.18 24.19
CA ASN A 619 -13.25 19.07 23.46
C ASN A 619 -11.84 19.00 24.01
N ARG A 620 -11.40 17.78 24.34
CA ARG A 620 -10.07 17.55 24.89
C ARG A 620 -9.47 16.25 24.37
N VAL A 621 -8.17 16.29 24.15
CA VAL A 621 -7.34 15.11 23.96
C VAL A 621 -6.74 14.74 25.32
N VAL A 622 -6.89 13.48 25.72
CA VAL A 622 -6.24 12.92 26.90
C VAL A 622 -5.02 12.14 26.43
N ILE A 623 -3.87 12.39 27.04
CA ILE A 623 -2.59 11.77 26.68
C ILE A 623 -1.95 11.14 27.91
N GLY A 624 -1.37 9.96 27.77
CA GLY A 624 -0.56 9.35 28.82
C GLY A 624 0.56 8.46 28.30
N MET A 625 1.64 8.38 29.08
CA MET A 625 2.83 7.60 28.77
C MET A 625 3.54 7.17 30.05
N LEU A 626 4.20 6.01 30.02
CA LEU A 626 5.11 5.58 31.08
C LEU A 626 6.34 6.48 31.15
N ARG A 627 6.76 6.85 32.37
CA ARG A 627 8.03 7.57 32.57
C ARG A 627 9.23 6.67 32.33
N LEU A 628 10.31 7.22 31.81
CA LEU A 628 11.54 6.49 31.57
C LEU A 628 12.23 6.11 32.88
N HIS A 629 11.96 6.81 33.99
CA HIS A 629 12.41 6.39 35.32
C HIS A 629 11.94 4.98 35.73
N ASN A 630 10.88 4.45 35.11
CA ASN A 630 10.51 3.04 35.33
C ASN A 630 11.62 2.10 34.85
N TRP A 631 12.42 2.48 33.86
CA TRP A 631 13.51 1.67 33.32
C TRP A 631 14.65 1.57 34.34
N THR A 632 15.08 2.72 34.88
CA THR A 632 16.21 2.79 35.83
C THR A 632 15.87 2.13 37.15
N ASP A 633 14.71 2.43 37.75
CA ASP A 633 14.34 1.91 39.06
C ASP A 633 14.03 0.42 39.04
N SER A 634 13.34 -0.05 37.99
CA SER A 634 12.97 -1.47 37.89
C SER A 634 14.18 -2.36 37.63
N LEU A 635 15.11 -1.93 36.77
CA LEU A 635 16.31 -2.70 36.43
C LEU A 635 17.52 -2.39 37.34
N GLY A 636 17.42 -1.38 38.21
CA GLY A 636 18.49 -0.97 39.11
C GLY A 636 19.70 -0.37 38.39
N ILE A 637 19.45 0.46 37.37
CA ILE A 637 20.51 1.14 36.61
C ILE A 637 21.07 2.27 37.45
N THR A 638 22.35 2.16 37.84
CA THR A 638 23.07 3.15 38.66
C THR A 638 24.16 3.89 37.88
N ASP A 639 24.39 3.52 36.62
CA ASP A 639 25.36 4.20 35.76
C ASP A 639 24.92 5.64 35.48
N GLN A 640 25.70 6.60 35.95
CA GLN A 640 25.31 8.02 35.95
C GLN A 640 25.00 8.52 34.53
N LYS A 641 25.77 8.11 33.52
CA LYS A 641 25.55 8.51 32.13
C LYS A 641 24.16 8.10 31.63
N ARG A 642 23.71 6.89 31.95
CA ARG A 642 22.38 6.39 31.56
C ARG A 642 21.26 6.98 32.40
N VAL A 643 21.50 7.19 33.70
CA VAL A 643 20.56 7.88 34.59
C VAL A 643 20.34 9.32 34.11
N ASP A 644 21.39 10.02 33.71
CA ASP A 644 21.31 11.40 33.19
C ASP A 644 20.52 11.46 31.87
N LEU A 645 20.70 10.47 30.99
CA LEU A 645 19.90 10.35 29.77
C LEU A 645 18.41 10.14 30.07
N VAL A 646 18.08 9.25 31.01
CA VAL A 646 16.70 9.03 31.45
C VAL A 646 16.09 10.30 32.05
N ASN A 647 16.82 10.97 32.95
CA ASN A 647 16.36 12.22 33.56
C ASN A 647 16.16 13.31 32.50
N GLY A 648 17.08 13.44 31.54
CA GLY A 648 17.00 14.40 30.46
C GLY A 648 15.72 14.24 29.62
N LEU A 649 15.40 13.01 29.22
CA LEU A 649 14.18 12.75 28.44
C LEU A 649 12.90 12.83 29.29
N ASP A 650 12.92 12.40 30.55
CA ASP A 650 11.78 12.55 31.48
C ASP A 650 11.48 14.03 31.81
N GLU A 651 12.45 14.93 31.65
CA GLU A 651 12.25 16.38 31.68
C GLU A 651 11.81 16.92 30.32
N GLU A 652 12.46 16.51 29.23
CA GLU A 652 12.23 17.06 27.90
C GLU A 652 10.84 16.72 27.33
N ILE A 653 10.39 15.47 27.43
CA ILE A 653 9.08 15.06 26.91
C ILE A 653 7.96 15.95 27.49
N PRO A 654 7.86 16.14 28.83
CA PRO A 654 6.91 17.11 29.37
C PRO A 654 7.08 18.55 28.86
N GLN A 655 8.30 19.03 28.60
CA GLN A 655 8.49 20.37 28.05
C GLN A 655 7.96 20.49 26.61
N ILE A 656 8.17 19.47 25.78
CA ILE A 656 7.58 19.39 24.43
C ILE A 656 6.05 19.46 24.56
N MET A 657 5.45 18.65 25.42
CA MET A 657 3.99 18.64 25.64
C MET A 657 3.46 20.00 26.13
N LEU A 658 4.14 20.64 27.08
CA LEU A 658 3.77 21.98 27.55
C LEU A 658 3.90 23.04 26.43
N SER A 659 4.91 22.93 25.56
CA SER A 659 5.10 23.84 24.43
C SER A 659 3.98 23.75 23.39
N LEU A 660 3.36 22.57 23.26
CA LEU A 660 2.17 22.33 22.44
C LEU A 660 0.87 22.83 23.09
N GLY A 661 0.94 23.45 24.27
CA GLY A 661 -0.21 23.99 24.99
C GLY A 661 -0.95 22.96 25.84
N MET A 662 -0.36 21.78 26.09
CA MET A 662 -0.95 20.75 26.94
C MET A 662 -0.75 21.08 28.42
N LYS A 663 -1.60 20.52 29.28
CA LYS A 663 -1.54 20.69 30.74
C LYS A 663 -1.28 19.35 31.43
N LYS A 664 -0.37 19.32 32.40
CA LYS A 664 -0.13 18.13 33.22
C LYS A 664 -1.37 17.74 34.03
N THR A 665 -1.64 16.45 34.12
CA THR A 665 -2.77 15.90 34.89
C THR A 665 -2.29 14.79 35.85
N PRO A 666 -3.02 14.53 36.95
CA PRO A 666 -2.70 13.41 37.84
C PRO A 666 -2.97 12.06 37.16
N ASN A 667 -2.25 11.02 37.57
CA ASN A 667 -2.48 9.65 37.12
C ASN A 667 -3.69 9.03 37.82
N VAL A 668 -4.88 9.23 37.26
CA VAL A 668 -6.14 8.63 37.73
C VAL A 668 -6.89 8.06 36.52
N ASN A 669 -7.77 7.08 36.72
CA ASN A 669 -8.63 6.58 35.65
C ASN A 669 -9.44 7.77 35.09
N PRO A 670 -9.18 8.22 33.85
CA PRO A 670 -9.75 9.48 33.38
C PRO A 670 -11.25 9.42 33.13
N LEU A 671 -11.82 8.22 32.92
CA LEU A 671 -13.28 8.03 32.77
C LEU A 671 -14.05 8.28 34.07
N THR A 672 -13.39 8.18 35.22
CA THR A 672 -13.98 8.41 36.55
C THR A 672 -13.81 9.86 37.04
N ARG A 673 -13.07 10.69 36.30
CA ARG A 673 -12.75 12.06 36.69
C ARG A 673 -13.80 13.04 36.18
N LYS A 674 -14.46 13.79 37.07
CA LYS A 674 -15.31 14.93 36.68
C LYS A 674 -14.44 16.01 36.00
N ALA A 675 -14.88 16.50 34.84
CA ALA A 675 -14.21 17.53 34.07
C ALA A 675 -13.89 18.78 34.92
N ILE A 676 -12.72 19.38 34.71
CA ILE A 676 -12.36 20.65 35.33
C ILE A 676 -13.27 21.73 34.72
N PRO A 677 -14.07 22.48 35.49
CA PRO A 677 -14.95 23.51 34.93
C PRO A 677 -14.12 24.59 34.24
N ALA A 678 -14.49 24.96 33.01
CA ALA A 678 -14.00 26.17 32.36
C ALA A 678 -14.36 27.38 33.22
N GLU A 679 -13.38 28.25 33.53
CA GLU A 679 -13.59 29.48 34.27
C GLU A 679 -14.67 30.36 33.59
N LYS A 680 -15.86 30.41 34.20
CA LYS A 680 -16.93 31.33 33.84
C LYS A 680 -16.60 32.72 34.39
N LYS A 681 -16.36 33.68 33.50
CA LYS A 681 -16.50 35.11 33.82
C LYS A 681 -17.95 35.38 34.22
N ASN A 682 -18.16 35.85 35.45
CA ASN A 682 -19.37 36.59 35.79
C ASN A 682 -19.01 37.82 36.64
N THR A 683 -19.57 38.93 36.18
CA THR A 683 -19.38 40.32 36.59
C THR A 683 -20.41 40.75 37.63
N GLU A 684 -20.00 41.76 38.42
CA GLU A 684 -20.78 42.70 39.27
C GLU A 684 -21.20 42.24 40.67
N LYS A 685 -21.20 43.06 41.74
CA LYS A 685 -20.64 44.37 42.12
C LYS A 685 -21.06 44.57 43.60
N SER A 686 -20.24 45.20 44.44
CA SER A 686 -20.61 46.40 45.25
C SER A 686 -19.68 46.67 46.45
N SER A 687 -18.94 47.80 46.36
CA SER A 687 -18.72 48.84 47.41
C SER A 687 -17.87 48.48 48.67
N ILE A 688 -16.90 49.27 49.21
CA ILE A 688 -16.76 50.73 49.40
C ILE A 688 -15.26 51.14 49.68
N LYS A 689 -14.82 52.29 49.11
CA LYS A 689 -13.81 53.34 49.48
C LYS A 689 -12.28 53.12 49.63
N LYS A 690 -11.57 54.08 48.97
CA LYS A 690 -10.32 54.84 49.28
C LYS A 690 -9.01 54.01 49.35
N VAL A 691 -7.93 54.30 48.62
CA VAL A 691 -7.29 55.53 48.09
C VAL A 691 -6.61 55.12 46.77
N ALA A 692 -7.08 55.55 45.59
CA ALA A 692 -6.76 56.79 44.87
C ALA A 692 -5.27 56.94 44.48
N LYS A 693 -4.90 57.14 43.21
CA LYS A 693 -5.61 57.04 41.92
C LYS A 693 -4.56 57.33 40.83
N THR A 694 -4.43 56.44 39.84
CA THR A 694 -4.32 56.73 38.39
C THR A 694 -3.23 57.67 37.83
N PRO A 695 -3.04 57.73 36.50
CA PRO A 695 -3.41 56.77 35.45
C PRO A 695 -2.23 56.40 34.53
N ALA A 696 -2.47 55.36 33.74
CA ALA A 696 -1.66 55.00 32.58
C ALA A 696 -1.80 56.00 31.42
N ALA A 697 -0.69 56.23 30.74
CA ALA A 697 -0.50 56.52 29.30
C ALA A 697 1.05 56.66 29.13
N ALA A 698 1.77 56.24 28.10
CA ALA A 698 1.48 55.84 26.75
C ALA A 698 2.72 55.11 26.17
N LYS A 699 2.54 54.50 24.99
CA LYS A 699 3.44 54.51 23.83
C LYS A 699 4.92 54.07 23.92
N ASP A 700 5.21 53.19 22.96
CA ASP A 700 6.37 53.16 22.07
C ASP A 700 7.77 52.76 22.58
N SER A 701 8.43 52.05 21.65
CA SER A 701 9.87 51.94 21.36
C SER A 701 10.48 50.57 21.65
N LYS A 702 10.86 49.81 20.62
CA LYS A 702 12.09 49.90 19.82
C LYS A 702 13.36 49.69 20.65
N SER A 703 14.16 48.76 20.12
CA SER A 703 15.53 48.40 20.46
C SER A 703 16.39 49.51 21.05
N GLU A 704 17.22 49.16 22.03
CA GLU A 704 18.65 49.40 21.95
C GLU A 704 19.45 48.50 22.91
N ALA A 705 20.60 48.07 22.44
CA ALA A 705 21.55 47.21 23.13
C ALA A 705 22.39 48.00 24.15
N LYS A 706 22.83 47.36 25.24
CA LYS A 706 24.27 47.21 25.59
C LYS A 706 24.52 46.60 26.98
N ASN A 707 25.44 45.64 26.93
CA ASN A 707 26.57 45.36 27.84
C ASN A 707 26.38 44.78 29.25
N LYS A 708 27.21 43.75 29.44
CA LYS A 708 27.41 42.86 30.58
C LYS A 708 28.39 43.46 31.60
N THR A 709 28.16 43.16 32.88
CA THR A 709 29.20 43.09 33.91
C THR A 709 28.92 41.84 34.80
N PRO A 710 29.93 41.04 35.21
CA PRO A 710 29.72 39.76 35.91
C PRO A 710 29.24 39.91 37.35
N LYS A 711 28.31 39.06 37.80
CA LYS A 711 27.74 39.05 39.16
C LYS A 711 28.65 38.30 40.13
N GLN A 712 29.13 38.97 41.19
CA GLN A 712 29.71 38.34 42.39
C GLN A 712 28.58 37.94 43.36
N ILE A 713 28.70 36.77 44.00
CA ILE A 713 27.75 36.30 45.01
C ILE A 713 28.52 36.14 46.33
N LYS A 714 28.06 36.83 47.39
CA LYS A 714 28.56 36.66 48.76
C LYS A 714 27.53 35.87 49.58
N ILE A 715 27.99 34.86 50.32
CA ILE A 715 27.15 34.06 51.21
C ILE A 715 27.74 34.16 52.63
N GLU A 716 26.91 34.54 53.60
CA GLU A 716 27.27 34.58 55.02
C GLU A 716 26.73 33.34 55.74
N THR A 717 27.61 32.58 56.40
CA THR A 717 27.20 31.50 57.32
C THR A 717 28.20 31.42 58.47
N GLY A 718 27.74 31.69 59.70
CA GLY A 718 28.47 31.35 60.93
C GLY A 718 29.74 32.17 61.24
N GLY A 719 29.79 33.45 60.84
CA GLY A 719 30.88 34.36 61.24
C GLY A 719 32.01 34.55 60.23
N GLU A 720 31.99 33.84 59.08
CA GLU A 720 32.92 34.06 57.97
C GLU A 720 32.14 34.26 56.65
N THR A 721 32.65 35.16 55.79
CA THR A 721 32.09 35.45 54.46
C THR A 721 32.91 34.71 53.40
N ILE A 722 32.28 33.81 52.63
CA ILE A 722 32.93 33.13 51.50
C ILE A 722 32.60 33.90 50.21
N GLU A 723 33.63 34.39 49.51
CA GLU A 723 33.50 35.05 48.20
C GLU A 723 33.76 34.04 47.07
N ILE A 724 32.73 33.71 46.29
CA ILE A 724 32.83 32.80 45.13
C ILE A 724 32.91 33.64 43.85
N THR A 725 34.03 33.55 43.14
CA THR A 725 34.21 34.15 41.81
C THR A 725 33.96 33.08 40.74
N ILE A 726 32.93 33.26 39.92
CA ILE A 726 32.64 32.37 38.78
C ILE A 726 33.52 32.79 37.59
N PRO A 727 34.44 31.95 37.09
CA PRO A 727 35.27 32.29 35.93
C PRO A 727 34.45 32.28 34.62
N GLU A 728 34.75 33.21 33.71
CA GLU A 728 34.18 33.21 32.36
C GLU A 728 34.73 32.05 31.52
N PRO A 729 33.91 31.37 30.69
CA PRO A 729 34.38 30.30 29.80
C PRO A 729 35.39 30.81 28.75
N PRO A 730 36.45 30.06 28.40
CA PRO A 730 37.41 30.47 27.39
C PRO A 730 36.77 30.56 25.99
N LYS A 731 37.13 31.62 25.24
CA LYS A 731 36.66 31.85 23.88
C LYS A 731 37.26 30.82 22.90
N PRO A 732 36.47 30.26 21.95
CA PRO A 732 36.98 29.39 20.90
C PRO A 732 38.00 30.10 20.01
N ILE A 733 39.09 29.41 19.68
CA ILE A 733 40.15 29.88 18.77
C ILE A 733 39.59 29.95 17.34
N GLN A 734 39.82 31.06 16.63
CA GLN A 734 39.45 31.17 15.22
C GLN A 734 40.49 30.51 14.31
N PRO A 735 40.07 29.74 13.29
CA PRO A 735 41.00 29.13 12.34
C PRO A 735 41.65 30.17 11.41
N ILE A 736 42.97 30.11 11.31
CA ILE A 736 43.82 30.92 10.44
C ILE A 736 43.59 30.50 8.97
N LYS A 737 43.34 31.48 8.09
CA LYS A 737 43.37 31.28 6.63
C LYS A 737 44.79 31.40 6.11
N VAL A 738 45.38 30.30 5.62
CA VAL A 738 46.63 30.32 4.87
C VAL A 738 46.31 30.46 3.37
N LYS A 739 46.95 31.42 2.70
CA LYS A 739 46.98 31.54 1.23
C LYS A 739 48.35 31.07 0.73
N THR A 740 48.39 30.19 -0.26
CA THR A 740 49.58 29.97 -1.10
C THR A 740 49.20 29.89 -2.58
N TYR A 741 50.12 30.39 -3.42
CA TYR A 741 49.98 30.64 -4.85
C TYR A 741 50.50 29.46 -5.70
N GLN A 742 49.82 29.22 -6.82
CA GLN A 742 50.19 28.56 -8.10
C GLN A 742 50.37 27.03 -8.21
N GLU A 743 49.42 26.45 -8.98
CA GLU A 743 49.53 25.51 -10.12
C GLU A 743 50.47 24.29 -10.10
N HIS A 744 49.86 23.08 -10.08
CA HIS A 744 49.96 21.99 -11.09
C HIS A 744 49.78 20.58 -10.47
N HIS A 745 48.86 19.82 -11.07
CA HIS A 745 48.67 18.35 -11.11
C HIS A 745 48.85 17.44 -9.87
N ASN A 746 47.69 16.94 -9.41
CA ASN A 746 47.25 15.54 -9.18
C ASN A 746 48.04 14.52 -8.31
N ILE A 747 47.22 13.66 -7.66
CA ILE A 747 47.49 12.44 -6.85
C ILE A 747 47.62 12.74 -5.34
N ALA A 748 46.84 12.22 -4.39
CA ALA A 748 45.67 11.34 -4.39
C ALA A 748 44.85 11.65 -3.12
N ASP A 749 43.59 12.02 -3.29
CA ASP A 749 42.63 12.17 -2.20
C ASP A 749 42.03 10.79 -1.87
N ARG A 750 42.25 10.33 -0.64
CA ARG A 750 41.66 9.11 -0.05
C ARG A 750 40.39 9.42 0.76
N SER A 751 39.59 10.40 0.32
CA SER A 751 38.23 10.58 0.80
C SER A 751 37.22 9.87 -0.11
N ILE A 752 36.22 9.24 0.53
CA ILE A 752 35.13 8.52 -0.12
C ILE A 752 34.33 9.51 -0.97
N LYS A 753 34.29 9.26 -2.28
CA LYS A 753 33.51 10.03 -3.25
C LYS A 753 32.11 9.43 -3.38
N PHE A 754 31.12 10.03 -2.71
CA PHE A 754 29.74 9.95 -3.17
C PHE A 754 29.56 10.97 -4.31
N SER A 755 29.04 10.49 -5.44
CA SER A 755 28.84 11.30 -6.65
C SER A 755 27.90 12.49 -6.39
N LYS A 756 28.40 13.72 -6.53
CA LYS A 756 27.58 14.92 -6.65
C LYS A 756 26.86 14.93 -8.01
N ARG A 757 25.62 14.44 -8.05
CA ARG A 757 24.60 14.90 -9.00
C ARG A 757 23.56 15.67 -8.20
N MET A 758 23.66 17.00 -8.20
CA MET A 758 22.61 17.87 -7.66
C MET A 758 21.59 18.16 -8.78
N PRO A 759 20.27 18.07 -8.51
CA PRO A 759 19.24 18.43 -9.47
C PRO A 759 19.26 19.93 -9.80
N PRO A 760 18.79 20.36 -11.00
CA PRO A 760 18.37 21.73 -11.19
C PRO A 760 17.30 22.07 -10.13
N ASN A 761 17.52 23.14 -9.35
CA ASN A 761 16.70 23.66 -8.23
C ASN A 761 17.02 23.18 -6.79
N TYR A 762 18.24 22.70 -6.52
CA TYR A 762 18.67 22.59 -5.12
C TYR A 762 18.85 23.99 -4.48
N ILE A 763 18.14 24.25 -3.38
CA ILE A 763 18.30 25.46 -2.55
C ILE A 763 19.01 25.07 -1.24
N SER A 764 20.09 25.77 -0.92
CA SER A 764 20.94 25.50 0.24
C SER A 764 20.22 25.77 1.58
N PRO A 765 20.62 25.14 2.70
CA PRO A 765 20.04 25.41 4.02
C PRO A 765 20.15 26.86 4.48
N GLU A 766 21.23 27.55 4.11
CA GLU A 766 21.46 28.97 4.44
C GLU A 766 20.47 29.89 3.70
N ASP A 767 20.03 29.49 2.50
CA ASP A 767 19.00 30.18 1.70
C ASP A 767 17.56 29.83 2.12
N ARG A 768 17.37 28.84 3.01
CA ARG A 768 16.04 28.46 3.54
C ARG A 768 15.60 29.29 4.73
N VAL A 769 16.54 29.95 5.45
CA VAL A 769 16.27 30.57 6.76
C VAL A 769 15.86 32.05 6.66
N LYS A 770 15.83 32.64 5.46
CA LYS A 770 15.18 33.95 5.23
C LYS A 770 14.11 33.88 4.16
N LYS A 771 13.01 33.20 4.46
CA LYS A 771 11.70 33.61 3.95
C LYS A 771 10.72 33.63 5.10
N GLU A 772 10.26 34.83 5.45
CA GLU A 772 9.01 35.03 6.17
C GLU A 772 7.91 34.16 5.54
N LYS A 773 6.94 33.73 6.35
CA LYS A 773 5.70 33.06 5.88
C LYS A 773 5.24 33.72 4.59
N ALA A 774 5.10 32.94 3.52
CA ALA A 774 4.60 33.44 2.26
C ALA A 774 3.19 34.03 2.50
N LYS A 775 3.11 35.35 2.61
CA LYS A 775 1.86 36.08 2.40
C LYS A 775 1.49 35.93 0.93
N ASN A 776 0.20 35.82 0.67
CA ASN A 776 -0.40 35.64 -0.64
C ASN A 776 0.01 36.79 -1.59
N THR A 777 0.79 36.47 -2.63
CA THR A 777 1.23 37.43 -3.67
C THR A 777 1.10 36.87 -5.09
N ALA A 778 0.47 35.71 -5.31
CA ALA A 778 0.31 35.16 -6.65
C ALA A 778 -0.74 35.98 -7.43
N THR A 779 -0.28 36.93 -8.26
CA THR A 779 -1.15 37.72 -9.15
C THR A 779 -1.67 36.92 -10.35
N ASN A 780 -1.10 35.75 -10.62
CA ASN A 780 -1.29 35.00 -11.87
C ASN A 780 -1.96 33.63 -11.62
N ILE A 781 -3.15 33.64 -11.01
CA ILE A 781 -3.92 32.42 -10.73
C ILE A 781 -4.42 31.79 -12.04
N GLY A 782 -4.13 30.50 -12.23
CA GLY A 782 -4.45 29.70 -13.40
C GLY A 782 -3.61 30.00 -14.65
N GLU A 783 -2.82 31.06 -14.64
CA GLU A 783 -2.03 31.45 -15.81
C GLU A 783 -0.76 30.62 -16.00
N VAL A 784 -0.19 30.71 -17.20
CA VAL A 784 1.10 30.11 -17.51
C VAL A 784 2.19 30.93 -16.82
N THR A 785 2.89 30.32 -15.87
CA THR A 785 4.02 30.94 -15.16
C THR A 785 5.27 30.07 -15.33
N HIS A 786 6.40 30.68 -15.72
CA HIS A 786 7.66 29.95 -15.99
C HIS A 786 7.46 28.75 -16.96
N SER A 787 6.67 28.94 -18.02
CA SER A 787 6.30 27.90 -19.00
C SER A 787 5.50 26.71 -18.44
N ARG A 788 5.02 26.78 -17.20
CA ARG A 788 4.17 25.77 -16.58
C ARG A 788 2.78 26.32 -16.32
N VAL A 789 1.80 25.43 -16.29
CA VAL A 789 0.41 25.75 -15.98
C VAL A 789 -0.14 24.69 -15.03
N SER A 790 -0.94 25.09 -14.06
CA SER A 790 -1.59 24.16 -13.14
C SER A 790 -2.80 23.50 -13.78
N ALA A 791 -3.01 22.21 -13.52
CA ALA A 791 -4.20 21.48 -13.95
C ALA A 791 -5.47 21.98 -13.24
N TYR A 792 -5.33 22.44 -12.00
CA TYR A 792 -6.42 22.93 -11.19
C TYR A 792 -6.11 24.28 -10.54
N ILE A 793 -7.18 24.92 -10.12
CA ILE A 793 -7.19 26.10 -9.27
C ILE A 793 -8.00 25.72 -8.03
N ARG A 794 -7.42 25.86 -6.86
CA ARG A 794 -8.02 25.44 -5.60
C ARG A 794 -8.42 26.63 -4.76
N GLY A 795 -9.57 26.54 -4.11
CA GLY A 795 -10.07 27.54 -3.18
C GLY A 795 -10.41 26.91 -1.84
N LYS A 796 -10.72 27.75 -0.85
CA LYS A 796 -11.30 27.27 0.41
C LYS A 796 -12.59 26.51 0.14
N TYR A 797 -12.91 25.56 1.03
CA TYR A 797 -14.18 24.87 0.99
C TYR A 797 -15.34 25.87 0.97
N ILE A 798 -16.29 25.57 0.09
CA ILE A 798 -17.64 26.14 0.06
C ILE A 798 -18.57 24.97 -0.21
N ASP A 799 -19.81 25.04 0.29
CA ASP A 799 -20.75 23.96 0.05
C ASP A 799 -21.23 23.92 -1.41
N VAL A 800 -21.93 22.84 -1.76
CA VAL A 800 -22.43 22.59 -3.11
C VAL A 800 -23.39 23.68 -3.60
N ASN A 801 -24.24 24.23 -2.74
CA ASN A 801 -25.18 25.27 -3.13
C ASN A 801 -24.46 26.58 -3.40
N GLU A 802 -23.54 26.96 -2.53
CA GLU A 802 -22.71 28.15 -2.72
C GLU A 802 -21.86 28.04 -4.00
N ALA A 803 -21.23 26.88 -4.24
CA ALA A 803 -20.48 26.64 -5.46
C ALA A 803 -21.36 26.80 -6.71
N LYS A 804 -22.58 26.28 -6.70
CA LYS A 804 -23.55 26.43 -7.80
C LYS A 804 -23.91 27.90 -8.01
N ASP A 805 -24.17 28.64 -6.94
CA ASP A 805 -24.58 30.04 -7.03
C ASP A 805 -23.46 30.92 -7.56
N ARG A 806 -22.21 30.68 -7.12
CA ARG A 806 -21.02 31.37 -7.66
C ARG A 806 -20.79 31.06 -9.14
N LEU A 807 -20.95 29.80 -9.57
CA LEU A 807 -20.86 29.42 -10.97
C LEU A 807 -21.93 30.11 -11.83
N LYS A 808 -23.19 30.11 -11.38
CA LYS A 808 -24.29 30.80 -12.06
C LYS A 808 -24.08 32.31 -12.14
N LYS A 809 -23.63 32.92 -11.04
CA LYS A 809 -23.29 34.35 -10.99
C LYS A 809 -22.15 34.71 -11.95
N ALA A 810 -21.19 33.79 -12.14
CA ALA A 810 -20.11 33.93 -13.11
C ALA A 810 -20.56 33.76 -14.58
N GLY A 811 -21.82 33.38 -14.81
CA GLY A 811 -22.40 33.20 -16.15
C GLY A 811 -22.23 31.78 -16.72
N PHE A 812 -21.94 30.79 -15.86
CA PHE A 812 -21.86 29.39 -16.27
C PHE A 812 -23.20 28.67 -16.14
N ASP A 813 -23.48 27.80 -17.11
CA ASP A 813 -24.56 26.84 -17.06
C ASP A 813 -24.08 25.56 -16.35
N ILE A 814 -24.88 25.06 -15.41
CA ILE A 814 -24.57 23.83 -14.67
C ILE A 814 -25.21 22.65 -15.39
N LEU A 815 -24.39 21.71 -15.84
CA LEU A 815 -24.81 20.53 -16.58
C LEU A 815 -25.21 19.39 -15.63
N GLY A 816 -24.51 19.24 -14.51
CA GLY A 816 -24.80 18.19 -13.54
C GLY A 816 -24.13 18.42 -12.19
N VAL A 817 -24.71 17.85 -11.14
CA VAL A 817 -24.17 17.82 -9.77
C VAL A 817 -24.22 16.37 -9.29
N ILE A 818 -23.05 15.76 -9.07
CA ILE A 818 -22.90 14.32 -8.94
C ILE A 818 -22.11 14.00 -7.69
N LYS A 819 -22.68 13.19 -6.80
CA LYS A 819 -21.95 12.60 -5.67
C LYS A 819 -21.03 11.50 -6.20
N LEU A 820 -19.74 11.60 -5.88
CA LEU A 820 -18.74 10.63 -6.30
C LEU A 820 -18.58 9.50 -5.27
N ASP A 821 -19.00 9.74 -4.04
CA ASP A 821 -18.94 8.79 -2.94
C ASP A 821 -20.33 8.63 -2.28
N LYS A 822 -20.48 7.59 -1.45
CA LYS A 822 -21.75 7.26 -0.80
C LYS A 822 -22.17 8.33 0.22
N LYS A 823 -21.21 8.94 0.91
CA LYS A 823 -21.46 9.95 1.94
C LYS A 823 -21.74 11.33 1.34
N GLY A 824 -21.34 11.55 0.08
CA GLY A 824 -21.47 12.84 -0.61
C GLY A 824 -20.43 13.84 -0.13
N GLU A 825 -19.29 13.35 0.38
CA GLU A 825 -18.13 14.16 0.76
C GLU A 825 -17.38 14.68 -0.47
N LEU A 826 -17.50 13.99 -1.60
CA LEU A 826 -16.93 14.36 -2.88
C LEU A 826 -18.08 14.63 -3.85
N VAL A 827 -18.28 15.89 -4.22
CA VAL A 827 -19.32 16.28 -5.18
C VAL A 827 -18.69 16.97 -6.39
N SER A 828 -18.90 16.39 -7.56
CA SER A 828 -18.49 16.97 -8.84
C SER A 828 -19.62 17.81 -9.42
N ILE A 829 -19.32 19.07 -9.73
CA ILE A 829 -20.20 19.98 -10.45
C ILE A 829 -19.61 20.17 -11.84
N VAL A 830 -20.33 19.73 -12.87
CA VAL A 830 -19.95 19.90 -14.26
C VAL A 830 -20.64 21.14 -14.80
N PHE A 831 -19.89 22.06 -15.39
CA PHE A 831 -20.40 23.35 -15.84
C PHE A 831 -19.76 23.79 -17.17
N THR A 832 -20.42 24.71 -17.87
CA THR A 832 -19.99 25.20 -19.19
C THR A 832 -20.44 26.64 -19.43
N ASP A 833 -19.98 27.23 -20.52
CA ASP A 833 -20.55 28.43 -21.12
C ASP A 833 -20.64 28.27 -22.65
N LYS A 834 -21.32 29.22 -23.31
CA LYS A 834 -21.51 29.21 -24.77
C LYS A 834 -20.20 29.34 -25.56
N LYS A 835 -19.18 30.04 -25.04
CA LYS A 835 -17.90 30.24 -25.73
C LYS A 835 -17.06 28.96 -25.67
N LEU A 836 -17.01 28.30 -24.52
CA LEU A 836 -16.40 26.98 -24.34
C LEU A 836 -17.06 25.93 -25.24
N THR A 837 -18.39 25.89 -25.24
CA THR A 837 -19.17 24.99 -26.10
C THR A 837 -18.85 25.21 -27.57
N LYS A 838 -18.86 26.48 -28.02
CA LYS A 838 -18.51 26.84 -29.40
C LYS A 838 -17.07 26.47 -29.77
N MET A 839 -16.10 26.73 -28.88
CA MET A 839 -14.70 26.36 -29.08
C MET A 839 -14.54 24.85 -29.25
N ALA A 840 -15.20 24.07 -28.38
CA ALA A 840 -15.12 22.61 -28.35
C ALA A 840 -15.98 21.91 -29.42
N SER A 841 -16.87 22.62 -30.11
CA SER A 841 -17.73 22.10 -31.20
C SER A 841 -16.96 21.81 -32.50
N LYS A 842 -15.65 21.57 -32.41
CA LYS A 842 -14.82 21.06 -33.50
C LYS A 842 -14.80 19.54 -33.42
N LYS A 843 -14.73 18.88 -34.58
CA LYS A 843 -14.71 17.42 -34.68
C LYS A 843 -13.64 16.83 -33.75
N GLY A 844 -14.01 15.86 -32.92
CA GLY A 844 -13.11 15.21 -31.97
C GLY A 844 -12.69 16.04 -30.74
N HIS A 845 -13.12 17.29 -30.59
CA HIS A 845 -12.69 18.16 -29.48
C HIS A 845 -13.76 18.39 -28.40
N GLY A 846 -14.90 17.70 -28.50
CA GLY A 846 -16.06 17.91 -27.62
C GLY A 846 -15.80 17.72 -26.13
N PHE A 847 -14.74 16.98 -25.74
CA PHE A 847 -14.34 16.83 -24.33
C PHE A 847 -13.91 18.14 -23.66
N ALA A 848 -13.52 19.16 -24.43
CA ALA A 848 -13.17 20.49 -23.91
C ALA A 848 -14.41 21.36 -23.62
N ALA A 849 -15.63 20.89 -23.94
CA ALA A 849 -16.85 21.69 -23.86
C ALA A 849 -17.33 21.99 -22.44
N SER A 850 -16.79 21.30 -21.43
CA SER A 850 -17.19 21.46 -20.03
C SER A 850 -15.99 21.47 -19.11
N LEU A 851 -16.12 22.22 -18.02
CA LEU A 851 -15.19 22.27 -16.90
C LEU A 851 -15.85 21.67 -15.66
N ARG A 852 -15.05 21.47 -14.62
CA ARG A 852 -15.47 20.75 -13.42
C ARG A 852 -14.99 21.43 -12.16
N LEU A 853 -15.86 21.45 -11.16
CA LEU A 853 -15.58 21.89 -9.80
C LEU A 853 -15.83 20.72 -8.85
N LEU A 854 -14.80 20.29 -8.14
CA LEU A 854 -14.91 19.39 -7.01
C LEU A 854 -15.22 20.20 -5.76
N VAL A 855 -16.33 19.91 -5.09
CA VAL A 855 -16.53 20.24 -3.68
C VAL A 855 -16.03 19.05 -2.89
N ASN A 856 -14.88 19.23 -2.24
CA ASN A 856 -14.21 18.19 -1.48
C ASN A 856 -14.35 18.49 0.01
N LYS A 857 -15.38 17.92 0.62
CA LYS A 857 -15.62 18.01 2.05
C LYS A 857 -14.55 17.27 2.84
N LYS A 858 -14.08 16.12 2.32
CA LYS A 858 -13.06 15.28 2.95
C LYS A 858 -11.73 16.02 3.16
N ASP A 859 -11.24 16.71 2.13
CA ASP A 859 -9.97 17.46 2.20
C ASP A 859 -10.21 18.99 2.37
N ASN A 860 -11.41 19.37 2.82
CA ASN A 860 -11.84 20.73 3.14
C ASN A 860 -11.43 21.83 2.12
N HIS A 861 -11.66 21.59 0.83
CA HIS A 861 -11.38 22.57 -0.23
C HIS A 861 -12.30 22.41 -1.45
N ILE A 862 -12.24 23.38 -2.37
CA ILE A 862 -12.76 23.20 -3.74
C ILE A 862 -11.61 23.10 -4.74
N SER A 863 -11.80 22.32 -5.79
CA SER A 863 -10.82 22.15 -6.88
C SER A 863 -11.50 22.35 -8.23
N ILE A 864 -11.14 23.42 -8.94
CA ILE A 864 -11.72 23.79 -10.24
C ILE A 864 -10.71 23.45 -11.34
N THR A 865 -11.13 22.73 -12.37
CA THR A 865 -10.28 22.47 -13.55
C THR A 865 -9.85 23.79 -14.19
N ASN A 866 -8.56 23.97 -14.43
CA ASN A 866 -8.03 25.19 -15.02
C ASN A 866 -8.40 25.26 -16.53
N PRO A 867 -9.15 26.28 -16.98
CA PRO A 867 -9.57 26.41 -18.38
C PRO A 867 -8.39 26.44 -19.36
N ILE A 868 -7.28 27.09 -19.00
CA ILE A 868 -6.08 27.16 -19.85
C ILE A 868 -5.45 25.79 -20.03
N TYR A 869 -5.36 25.00 -18.96
CA TYR A 869 -4.79 23.65 -18.99
C TYR A 869 -5.66 22.71 -19.84
N ILE A 870 -6.96 22.62 -19.53
CA ILE A 870 -7.89 21.71 -20.20
C ILE A 870 -8.05 22.08 -21.68
N ALA A 871 -8.25 23.36 -21.98
CA ALA A 871 -8.38 23.79 -23.37
C ALA A 871 -7.09 23.49 -24.15
N LYS A 872 -5.89 23.72 -23.57
CA LYS A 872 -4.64 23.43 -24.28
C LYS A 872 -4.44 21.93 -24.50
N ALA A 873 -4.77 21.10 -23.52
CA ALA A 873 -4.66 19.64 -23.64
C ALA A 873 -5.65 19.07 -24.67
N PHE A 874 -6.90 19.51 -24.66
CA PHE A 874 -7.98 18.87 -25.41
C PHE A 874 -8.29 19.55 -26.75
N MET A 875 -8.04 20.86 -26.89
CA MET A 875 -8.14 21.52 -28.18
C MET A 875 -6.86 21.37 -29.02
N GLN A 876 -5.71 21.07 -28.39
CA GLN A 876 -4.42 20.90 -29.06
C GLN A 876 -4.06 22.10 -29.97
N ASP A 877 -3.94 21.87 -31.28
CA ASP A 877 -3.64 22.91 -32.29
C ASP A 877 -4.84 23.85 -32.51
N ALA A 878 -6.04 23.42 -32.14
CA ALA A 878 -7.26 24.20 -32.22
C ALA A 878 -7.53 25.07 -30.96
N TYR A 879 -6.55 25.18 -30.06
CA TYR A 879 -6.59 25.96 -28.83
C TYR A 879 -6.81 27.45 -29.09
N ASP A 880 -7.80 28.02 -28.40
CA ASP A 880 -8.11 29.45 -28.42
C ASP A 880 -7.75 30.06 -27.06
N GLU A 881 -6.66 30.83 -27.05
CA GLU A 881 -6.13 31.44 -25.83
C GLU A 881 -7.05 32.51 -25.24
N GLU A 882 -7.74 33.27 -26.10
CA GLU A 882 -8.63 34.35 -25.68
C GLU A 882 -9.86 33.78 -24.97
N VAL A 883 -10.44 32.70 -25.50
CA VAL A 883 -11.55 32.00 -24.84
C VAL A 883 -11.09 31.42 -23.50
N ALA A 884 -9.97 30.70 -23.47
CA ALA A 884 -9.48 30.07 -22.24
C ALA A 884 -9.15 31.10 -21.14
N LYS A 885 -8.50 32.22 -21.49
CA LYS A 885 -8.21 33.31 -20.55
C LYS A 885 -9.47 34.04 -20.09
N ALA A 886 -10.43 34.27 -20.99
CA ALA A 886 -11.70 34.89 -20.63
C ALA A 886 -12.48 34.02 -19.63
N THR A 887 -12.55 32.70 -19.86
CA THR A 887 -13.17 31.74 -18.93
C THR A 887 -12.43 31.72 -17.59
N LEU A 888 -11.10 31.70 -17.60
CA LEU A 888 -10.30 31.79 -16.37
C LEU A 888 -10.63 33.06 -15.58
N LYS A 889 -10.71 34.20 -16.26
CA LYS A 889 -11.07 35.49 -15.65
C LYS A 889 -12.48 35.47 -15.05
N GLN A 890 -13.45 34.82 -15.71
CA GLN A 890 -14.81 34.66 -15.16
C GLN A 890 -14.79 33.87 -13.85
N ILE A 891 -14.00 32.80 -13.78
CA ILE A 891 -13.83 32.01 -12.55
C ILE A 891 -13.13 32.86 -11.47
N THR A 892 -11.96 33.42 -11.76
CA THR A 892 -11.17 34.16 -10.75
C THR A 892 -11.83 35.45 -10.26
N SER A 893 -12.79 36.00 -11.01
CA SER A 893 -13.57 37.17 -10.58
C SER A 893 -14.74 36.82 -9.63
N ASN A 894 -15.15 35.55 -9.56
CA ASN A 894 -16.30 35.10 -8.77
C ASN A 894 -15.94 34.13 -7.64
N PHE A 895 -14.68 33.71 -7.59
CA PHE A 895 -14.13 32.85 -6.54
C PHE A 895 -12.95 33.55 -5.87
N GLU A 896 -13.01 33.62 -4.54
CA GLU A 896 -12.02 34.32 -3.72
C GLU A 896 -10.92 33.37 -3.22
N ASN A 897 -9.75 33.93 -2.87
CA ASN A 897 -8.64 33.22 -2.22
C ASN A 897 -8.18 31.96 -2.98
N LEU A 898 -8.24 32.01 -4.31
CA LEU A 898 -7.79 30.92 -5.17
C LEU A 898 -6.27 30.77 -5.17
N LEU A 899 -5.81 29.53 -5.35
CA LEU A 899 -4.41 29.11 -5.41
C LEU A 899 -4.19 28.16 -6.59
N ASN A 900 -3.00 28.19 -7.20
CA ASN A 900 -2.62 27.20 -8.20
C ASN A 900 -2.34 25.85 -7.53
N SER A 901 -2.86 24.75 -8.09
CA SER A 901 -2.49 23.40 -7.63
C SER A 901 -1.00 23.11 -7.85
N LYS A 902 -0.45 22.17 -7.07
CA LYS A 902 0.87 21.58 -7.32
C LYS A 902 0.90 20.73 -8.60
N ASP A 903 -0.26 20.20 -9.00
CA ASP A 903 -0.48 19.52 -10.27
C ASP A 903 -0.23 20.47 -11.43
N GLN A 904 0.97 20.42 -12.02
CA GLN A 904 1.40 21.36 -13.06
C GLN A 904 2.17 20.64 -14.16
N LEU A 905 1.96 21.02 -15.41
CA LEU A 905 2.75 20.56 -16.57
C LEU A 905 3.34 21.73 -17.35
N LYS A 906 4.30 21.43 -18.23
CA LYS A 906 4.79 22.40 -19.20
C LYS A 906 3.68 22.68 -20.20
N PHE A 907 3.29 23.94 -20.34
CA PHE A 907 2.18 24.36 -21.20
C PHE A 907 2.32 23.88 -22.66
N GLN A 908 3.55 23.94 -23.19
CA GLN A 908 3.85 23.53 -24.56
C GLN A 908 3.77 22.01 -24.80
N LEU A 909 3.81 21.19 -23.74
CA LEU A 909 3.73 19.73 -23.85
C LEU A 909 2.30 19.20 -23.83
N LEU A 910 1.32 20.00 -23.40
CA LEU A 910 -0.08 19.58 -23.25
C LEU A 910 -0.70 19.02 -24.55
N PRO A 911 -0.51 19.62 -25.74
CA PRO A 911 -1.07 19.07 -26.98
C PRO A 911 -0.51 17.69 -27.34
N LYS A 912 0.73 17.41 -26.90
CA LYS A 912 1.46 16.16 -27.17
C LYS A 912 1.61 15.32 -25.90
N TYR A 913 0.74 15.54 -24.92
CA TYR A 913 0.85 14.85 -23.64
C TYR A 913 0.66 13.34 -23.85
N GLN A 914 1.57 12.59 -23.25
CA GLN A 914 1.55 11.15 -23.19
C GLN A 914 2.11 10.80 -21.81
N PHE A 915 1.43 9.93 -21.06
CA PHE A 915 1.85 9.62 -19.69
C PHE A 915 3.23 8.95 -19.67
N MET A 916 3.39 7.92 -20.49
CA MET A 916 4.64 7.22 -20.75
C MET A 916 4.78 6.95 -22.24
N HIS A 917 6.01 6.85 -22.72
CA HIS A 917 6.26 6.47 -24.12
C HIS A 917 5.57 5.13 -24.45
N GLY A 918 4.79 5.11 -25.54
CA GLY A 918 3.99 3.97 -25.96
C GLY A 918 2.57 3.89 -25.37
N MET A 919 2.19 4.82 -24.49
CA MET A 919 0.81 4.91 -23.98
C MET A 919 -0.11 5.77 -24.85
N PRO A 920 -1.44 5.67 -24.70
CA PRO A 920 -2.39 6.45 -25.49
C PRO A 920 -2.19 7.97 -25.38
N GLN A 921 -2.39 8.67 -26.49
CA GLN A 921 -2.49 10.12 -26.59
C GLN A 921 -3.97 10.52 -26.73
N TYR A 922 -4.24 11.83 -26.80
CA TYR A 922 -5.60 12.36 -26.98
C TYR A 922 -6.34 11.75 -28.18
N GLN A 923 -5.61 11.48 -29.27
CA GLN A 923 -6.18 10.99 -30.53
C GLN A 923 -6.52 9.49 -30.50
N ASP A 924 -5.96 8.74 -29.54
CA ASP A 924 -6.16 7.30 -29.39
C ASP A 924 -7.44 7.00 -28.62
N MET A 925 -8.55 7.63 -29.02
CA MET A 925 -9.85 7.50 -28.35
C MET A 925 -10.43 6.09 -28.52
N VAL A 926 -11.10 5.60 -27.48
CA VAL A 926 -11.78 4.30 -27.50
C VAL A 926 -13.23 4.49 -27.92
N VAL A 927 -13.67 3.73 -28.92
CA VAL A 927 -15.08 3.71 -29.35
C VAL A 927 -15.84 2.69 -28.50
N VAL A 928 -16.76 3.16 -27.67
CA VAL A 928 -17.55 2.32 -26.75
C VAL A 928 -18.91 1.92 -27.31
N ALA A 929 -19.40 2.61 -28.35
CA ALA A 929 -20.59 2.19 -29.08
C ALA A 929 -20.63 2.79 -30.48
N ARG A 930 -21.35 2.12 -31.40
CA ARG A 930 -21.64 2.60 -32.74
C ARG A 930 -23.12 2.42 -33.05
N GLY A 931 -23.71 3.38 -33.74
CA GLY A 931 -25.11 3.30 -34.18
C GLY A 931 -25.73 4.67 -34.45
N ASN A 932 -26.83 4.67 -35.19
CA ASN A 932 -27.60 5.88 -35.50
C ASN A 932 -28.62 6.24 -34.39
N ASP A 933 -28.77 5.38 -33.39
CA ASP A 933 -29.76 5.46 -32.32
C ASP A 933 -29.14 5.63 -30.92
N LEU A 934 -27.84 5.93 -30.83
CA LEU A 934 -27.11 6.00 -29.54
C LEU A 934 -27.78 6.94 -28.52
N LEU A 935 -28.22 8.13 -28.96
CA LEU A 935 -28.96 9.08 -28.09
C LEU A 935 -30.32 8.52 -27.61
N LYS A 936 -30.94 7.62 -28.38
CA LYS A 936 -32.18 6.95 -27.94
C LYS A 936 -31.87 5.87 -26.90
N LYS A 937 -30.76 5.13 -27.05
CA LYS A 937 -30.36 4.05 -26.13
C LYS A 937 -30.04 4.55 -24.73
N ILE A 938 -29.43 5.73 -24.63
CA ILE A 938 -29.08 6.31 -23.33
C ILE A 938 -30.26 7.04 -22.67
N LYS A 939 -31.37 7.22 -23.38
CA LYS A 939 -32.53 7.94 -22.86
C LYS A 939 -33.08 7.23 -21.63
N ASN A 940 -33.18 7.95 -20.52
CA ASN A 940 -33.56 7.43 -19.19
C ASN A 940 -32.56 6.46 -18.53
N ASN A 941 -31.33 6.33 -19.05
CA ASN A 941 -30.30 5.54 -18.38
C ASN A 941 -29.83 6.26 -17.11
N LYS A 942 -30.06 5.67 -15.93
CA LYS A 942 -29.73 6.26 -14.62
C LYS A 942 -28.23 6.52 -14.43
N LYS A 943 -27.36 5.88 -15.21
CA LYS A 943 -25.91 6.13 -15.17
C LYS A 943 -25.52 7.39 -15.95
N VAL A 944 -26.39 7.91 -16.83
CA VAL A 944 -26.14 9.17 -17.54
C VAL A 944 -26.67 10.32 -16.71
N VAL A 945 -25.74 11.18 -16.26
CA VAL A 945 -26.01 12.22 -15.25
C VAL A 945 -26.00 13.64 -15.79
N PHE A 946 -25.54 13.83 -17.02
CA PHE A 946 -25.75 15.05 -17.79
C PHE A 946 -25.65 14.77 -19.29
N GLU A 947 -26.27 15.64 -20.09
CA GLU A 947 -26.12 15.70 -21.54
C GLU A 947 -25.87 17.16 -21.96
N GLN A 948 -24.86 17.39 -22.80
CA GLN A 948 -24.50 18.69 -23.36
C GLN A 948 -24.46 18.60 -24.88
N LYS A 949 -25.39 19.27 -25.55
CA LYS A 949 -25.40 19.37 -27.02
C LYS A 949 -24.38 20.41 -27.48
N LEU A 950 -23.62 20.06 -28.51
CA LEU A 950 -22.61 20.91 -29.15
C LEU A 950 -23.15 21.50 -30.46
N ASP A 951 -22.57 22.60 -30.92
CA ASP A 951 -23.03 23.36 -32.10
C ASP A 951 -22.88 22.55 -33.40
N ASN A 952 -21.96 21.59 -33.43
CA ASN A 952 -21.75 20.68 -34.58
C ASN A 952 -22.70 19.47 -34.59
N GLY A 953 -23.66 19.41 -33.66
CA GLY A 953 -24.60 18.30 -33.53
C GLY A 953 -24.10 17.12 -32.69
N ALA A 954 -22.84 17.13 -32.24
CA ALA A 954 -22.34 16.16 -31.28
C ALA A 954 -22.97 16.38 -29.88
N THR A 955 -22.90 15.36 -29.03
CA THR A 955 -23.40 15.43 -27.65
C THR A 955 -22.36 14.85 -26.69
N LEU A 956 -21.95 15.64 -25.70
CA LEU A 956 -21.12 15.17 -24.60
C LEU A 956 -22.03 14.71 -23.45
N ILE A 957 -21.79 13.52 -22.92
CA ILE A 957 -22.53 12.99 -21.77
C ILE A 957 -21.58 12.63 -20.63
N GLY A 958 -22.10 12.62 -19.40
CA GLY A 958 -21.39 12.13 -18.23
C GLY A 958 -21.94 10.79 -17.77
N VAL A 959 -21.07 9.79 -17.61
CA VAL A 959 -21.41 8.45 -17.11
C VAL A 959 -20.90 8.25 -15.69
N VAL A 960 -21.80 7.85 -14.79
CA VAL A 960 -21.44 7.35 -13.45
C VAL A 960 -20.90 5.94 -13.58
N LEU A 961 -19.64 5.78 -13.19
CA LEU A 961 -18.98 4.49 -13.15
C LEU A 961 -19.56 3.60 -12.05
N SER A 962 -19.36 2.29 -12.16
CA SER A 962 -19.70 1.36 -11.10
C SER A 962 -18.97 1.69 -9.79
N ARG A 963 -19.50 1.23 -8.65
CA ARG A 963 -18.91 1.52 -7.32
C ARG A 963 -17.44 1.09 -7.26
N ARG A 964 -17.13 -0.12 -7.74
CA ARG A 964 -15.76 -0.63 -7.84
C ARG A 964 -14.85 0.29 -8.63
N THR A 965 -15.24 0.59 -9.86
CA THR A 965 -14.41 1.37 -10.79
C THR A 965 -14.19 2.77 -10.26
N ASN A 966 -15.20 3.39 -9.62
CA ASN A 966 -15.13 4.75 -9.09
C ASN A 966 -14.16 4.90 -7.89
N LYS A 967 -13.95 3.86 -7.07
CA LYS A 967 -13.08 3.89 -5.87
C LYS A 967 -11.61 4.24 -6.16
N PHE A 968 -11.17 4.18 -7.42
CA PHE A 968 -9.78 4.49 -7.78
C PHE A 968 -9.33 5.88 -7.34
N THR A 969 -10.24 6.87 -7.31
CA THR A 969 -9.90 8.22 -6.83
C THR A 969 -9.54 8.25 -5.35
N GLY A 970 -10.00 7.26 -4.56
CA GLY A 970 -9.54 7.08 -3.18
C GLY A 970 -8.12 6.51 -3.08
N ARG A 971 -7.70 5.71 -4.07
CA ARG A 971 -6.35 5.08 -4.11
C ARG A 971 -5.27 6.05 -4.60
N ILE A 972 -5.57 6.86 -5.62
CA ILE A 972 -4.62 7.79 -6.24
C ILE A 972 -4.77 9.24 -5.78
N GLY A 973 -5.64 9.50 -4.80
CA GLY A 973 -5.86 10.81 -4.19
C GLY A 973 -7.15 11.51 -4.64
N THR A 974 -7.89 12.05 -3.67
CA THR A 974 -9.24 12.61 -3.85
C THR A 974 -9.28 14.03 -4.42
N ASN A 975 -8.17 14.76 -4.35
CA ASN A 975 -8.05 16.17 -4.75
C ASN A 975 -8.51 16.49 -6.20
N ASN A 976 -8.45 15.51 -7.11
CA ASN A 976 -8.79 15.68 -8.52
C ASN A 976 -9.96 14.77 -8.95
N ALA A 977 -10.72 14.22 -7.98
CA ALA A 977 -11.80 13.26 -8.22
C ALA A 977 -12.92 13.78 -9.14
N ALA A 978 -13.02 15.10 -9.34
CA ALA A 978 -13.96 15.67 -10.29
C ALA A 978 -13.73 15.26 -11.74
N LEU A 979 -12.66 14.53 -12.11
CA LEU A 979 -12.61 13.86 -13.42
C LEU A 979 -13.82 12.93 -13.67
N LEU A 980 -14.54 12.54 -12.59
CA LEU A 980 -15.82 11.86 -12.65
C LEU A 980 -17.00 12.84 -12.51
N PRO A 981 -18.18 12.56 -13.10
CA PRO A 981 -18.54 11.39 -13.93
C PRO A 981 -17.73 11.32 -15.24
N TYR A 982 -17.50 10.12 -15.75
CA TYR A 982 -16.60 9.90 -16.88
C TYR A 982 -17.22 10.44 -18.19
N PRO A 983 -16.50 11.26 -18.99
CA PRO A 983 -17.08 11.87 -20.18
C PRO A 983 -17.13 10.92 -21.38
N VAL A 984 -18.24 10.90 -22.11
CA VAL A 984 -18.41 10.19 -23.38
C VAL A 984 -18.91 11.17 -24.45
N LEU A 985 -18.22 11.24 -25.58
CA LEU A 985 -18.58 12.09 -26.72
C LEU A 985 -19.31 11.27 -27.78
N ILE A 986 -20.55 11.62 -28.07
CA ILE A 986 -21.36 11.04 -29.15
C ILE A 986 -21.25 11.96 -30.36
N GLU A 987 -20.57 11.50 -31.41
CA GLU A 987 -20.31 12.27 -32.62
C GLU A 987 -20.28 11.34 -33.83
N ASN A 988 -20.97 11.72 -34.92
CA ASN A 988 -20.99 10.99 -36.19
C ASN A 988 -21.35 9.49 -36.07
N GLY A 989 -22.30 9.15 -35.20
CA GLY A 989 -22.76 7.77 -35.01
C GLY A 989 -21.82 6.89 -34.17
N GLU A 990 -20.79 7.47 -33.56
CA GLU A 990 -19.90 6.80 -32.62
C GLU A 990 -19.97 7.46 -31.24
N ALA A 991 -20.01 6.65 -30.18
CA ALA A 991 -19.75 7.09 -28.82
C ALA A 991 -18.28 6.81 -28.49
N LYS A 992 -17.53 7.86 -28.17
CA LYS A 992 -16.09 7.81 -27.91
C LYS A 992 -15.79 8.24 -26.49
N ILE A 993 -14.77 7.65 -25.91
CA ILE A 993 -14.13 8.12 -24.70
C ILE A 993 -12.67 8.45 -24.98
N LEU A 994 -12.12 9.44 -24.28
CA LEU A 994 -10.67 9.51 -24.13
C LEU A 994 -10.20 8.23 -23.48
N ASP A 995 -9.12 7.62 -23.99
CA ASP A 995 -8.58 6.40 -23.40
C ASP A 995 -8.35 6.63 -21.90
N PRO A 996 -8.86 5.75 -21.02
CA PRO A 996 -8.77 5.99 -19.58
C PRO A 996 -7.34 6.12 -19.05
N LYS A 997 -6.34 5.52 -19.69
CA LYS A 997 -4.93 5.71 -19.32
C LYS A 997 -4.49 7.15 -19.58
N TYR A 998 -4.88 7.71 -20.73
CA TYR A 998 -4.61 9.12 -21.06
C TYR A 998 -5.43 10.06 -20.17
N TYR A 999 -6.73 9.82 -20.02
CA TYR A 999 -7.61 10.72 -19.29
C TYR A 999 -7.28 10.81 -17.80
N ILE A 1000 -7.02 9.68 -17.14
CA ILE A 1000 -6.64 9.68 -15.71
C ILE A 1000 -5.32 10.42 -15.53
N SER A 1001 -4.30 10.12 -16.33
CA SER A 1001 -2.96 10.70 -16.19
C SER A 1001 -2.90 12.20 -16.51
N VAL A 1002 -3.63 12.67 -17.54
CA VAL A 1002 -3.69 14.11 -17.84
C VAL A 1002 -4.46 14.88 -16.77
N MET A 1003 -5.43 14.25 -16.11
CA MET A 1003 -6.19 14.83 -14.99
C MET A 1003 -5.46 14.70 -13.65
N TYR A 1004 -4.48 13.79 -13.52
CA TYR A 1004 -3.56 13.66 -12.39
C TYR A 1004 -2.10 13.74 -12.88
N PRO A 1005 -1.60 14.94 -13.25
CA PRO A 1005 -0.30 15.06 -13.91
C PRO A 1005 0.92 14.72 -13.05
N LEU A 1006 0.74 14.60 -11.73
CA LEU A 1006 1.79 14.14 -10.79
C LEU A 1006 1.70 12.65 -10.47
N LEU A 1007 0.72 11.93 -11.03
CA LEU A 1007 0.55 10.50 -10.84
C LEU A 1007 1.82 9.76 -11.27
N GLN A 1008 2.38 8.96 -10.38
CA GLN A 1008 3.55 8.15 -10.68
C GLN A 1008 3.15 6.82 -11.31
N MET A 1009 4.10 6.17 -12.00
CA MET A 1009 3.85 4.83 -12.53
C MET A 1009 3.54 3.81 -11.43
N SER A 1010 4.23 3.88 -10.28
CA SER A 1010 3.93 3.04 -9.11
C SER A 1010 2.48 3.20 -8.65
N GLU A 1011 2.01 4.44 -8.54
CA GLU A 1011 0.62 4.75 -8.17
C GLU A 1011 -0.37 4.30 -9.25
N PHE A 1012 -0.06 4.51 -10.54
CA PHE A 1012 -0.89 4.04 -11.65
C PHE A 1012 -1.02 2.50 -11.65
N MET A 1013 0.04 1.77 -11.29
CA MET A 1013 -0.01 0.31 -11.20
C MET A 1013 -1.00 -0.19 -10.13
N THR A 1014 -1.25 0.59 -9.06
CA THR A 1014 -2.28 0.25 -8.04
C THR A 1014 -3.72 0.28 -8.58
N ILE A 1015 -3.91 0.89 -9.76
CA ILE A 1015 -5.20 1.00 -10.46
C ILE A 1015 -5.13 0.41 -11.87
N ALA A 1016 -4.20 -0.53 -12.14
CA ALA A 1016 -3.95 -1.06 -13.49
C ALA A 1016 -5.19 -1.68 -14.17
N THR A 1017 -6.14 -2.20 -13.38
CA THR A 1017 -7.40 -2.79 -13.87
C THR A 1017 -8.49 -1.75 -14.16
N VAL A 1018 -8.37 -0.54 -13.62
CA VAL A 1018 -9.39 0.52 -13.69
C VAL A 1018 -9.64 1.00 -15.13
N PRO A 1019 -8.62 1.22 -15.99
CA PRO A 1019 -8.85 1.61 -17.38
C PRO A 1019 -9.79 0.68 -18.17
N GLY A 1020 -9.59 -0.64 -18.05
CA GLY A 1020 -10.47 -1.62 -18.70
C GLY A 1020 -11.89 -1.56 -18.15
N ALA A 1021 -12.02 -1.44 -16.82
CA ALA A 1021 -13.32 -1.36 -16.16
C ALA A 1021 -14.11 -0.08 -16.51
N ILE A 1022 -13.43 1.06 -16.68
CA ILE A 1022 -14.04 2.31 -17.16
C ILE A 1022 -14.62 2.13 -18.57
N THR A 1023 -13.86 1.51 -19.46
CA THR A 1023 -14.28 1.26 -20.85
C THR A 1023 -15.56 0.43 -20.84
N LYS A 1024 -15.57 -0.69 -20.10
CA LYS A 1024 -16.75 -1.56 -19.93
C LYS A 1024 -17.96 -0.83 -19.34
N ASP A 1025 -17.76 -0.01 -18.30
CA ASP A 1025 -18.84 0.76 -17.69
C ASP A 1025 -19.49 1.75 -18.67
N CYS A 1026 -18.68 2.37 -19.53
CA CYS A 1026 -19.18 3.27 -20.58
C CYS A 1026 -19.90 2.51 -21.71
N GLU A 1027 -19.41 1.33 -22.12
CA GLU A 1027 -20.08 0.47 -23.10
C GLU A 1027 -21.46 0.02 -22.62
N LYS A 1028 -21.57 -0.37 -21.33
CA LYS A 1028 -22.83 -0.84 -20.71
C LYS A 1028 -23.97 0.19 -20.76
N VAL A 1029 -23.67 1.48 -20.95
CA VAL A 1029 -24.69 2.53 -21.03
C VAL A 1029 -25.45 2.51 -22.37
N PHE A 1030 -24.85 1.93 -23.42
CA PHE A 1030 -25.42 1.85 -24.77
C PHE A 1030 -25.97 0.46 -25.14
N LYS A 1031 -25.97 -0.47 -24.18
CA LYS A 1031 -26.64 -1.77 -24.28
C LYS A 1031 -28.03 -1.63 -23.66
#